data_AF-A0ABC8UGH3-F1
#
_entry.id   AF-A0ABC8UGH3-F1
#
_cell.length_a   1.000
_cell.length_b   1.000
_cell.length_c   1.000
_cell.angle_alpha   90.00
_cell.angle_beta   90.00
_cell.angle_gamma   90.00
#
_symmetry.space_group_name_H-M   'P 1'
#
loop_
_entity.id
_entity.type
_entity.pdbx_description
1 polymer ?
#
loop_
_entity_poly.entity_id
_entity_poly.type
_entity_poly.pdbx_seq_one_letter_code
_entity_poly.pdbx_strand_id
1 'polypeptide(L)'
;MIKRRLNFNGRTAGNAAAKTSSVSKDEEVEWEMRPGGMLVQKRSDNSGVSAPNVRVRVAYGAVRFEISVNSRATFGELKKLLTGETGLEPVEQRLIFRGKERENGEYLDMWGVKERSKVILIEDPESRERRLIEMRRKVKIQTAHRLINDLSMELDKLAEQVSAIEKSIGNGNKVPEVQITTLIEMLMRQAVKIDSISAEGDACARKKLQVSAIEKSIGNGNKVPEVQITTLIEMLMRQAVKIDSISAEGDACARKKLQAKRVQKCVETLDVIKLSNAKVKPAVCPSLLQVASSDVLSVFNLCLKLDLLVRAKRVQKCVETLDVIKLSNAKVKPSCFDMHSNFPDNQPPDHFSQFTLSSSTIFQENPKPYILKKCIALLLTCASSKYKLKQIHSFSIRHGVPLNNPDLGKHLIFKLVSLSAPMSYAHNIFFQIQNPNVFTWNTMIRGYAESENPSPAIDIHQEMHGNSIEPDTHTYPFLLKAIAKLMAVREGEKIHCITLRNGFESLSFVQNTLVHVYGACGHAESAYKLFELMPERSLVAWNSVINGFAVNGRPNETLTLYRNMGLEGVQPDGFTLVSLLTACAELGALALGRRAHVYMLKLGLNENLHAANALLDLYAKCGNIREAQKVFDEMEDRSVVSWTSLTVGLAVNGFGKEALELFRELERQGLVPTEITFVGVLYACSHCGMVDEGFAYFERMKEEFGIVPKIEHYGCMVDLLGRAGLVKRAYEFVQSMPLQPNAVIWRTLLGACTIHGHLALGEVARAQLQRLEPKHSGDFVLLSNLYASERRWPDVQNVRRTMLNEGVRKFPGHSLVELGNCMYEFVMGDRSHTQSEDIYAMLAEMTRLLKLEGYVPHTSNVLADIEEEEKETALTYHSEKIAIAFMLINTPPGTTIRVVKNLRVCADCHIAIKLISKVFDREIVVRDRSRFHHFRDGTCSCRDYW
;
A
#
# COMPACT_ATOMS: atom_id res chain seq x y z
N MET A 1 37.69 -51.77 12.22
CA MET A 1 38.95 -52.55 12.33
C MET A 1 40.15 -51.60 12.20
N ILE A 2 40.96 -51.51 13.27
CA ILE A 2 42.45 -51.44 13.31
C ILE A 2 43.24 -50.48 12.39
N LYS A 3 44.15 -49.72 13.05
CA LYS A 3 45.42 -49.03 12.65
C LYS A 3 45.32 -47.60 12.09
N ARG A 4 45.76 -46.57 12.85
CA ARG A 4 47.16 -46.06 13.08
C ARG A 4 47.70 -45.37 11.80
N ARG A 5 48.35 -44.19 11.77
CA ARG A 5 49.32 -43.47 12.65
C ARG A 5 49.75 -42.21 11.81
N LEU A 6 50.08 -40.99 12.26
CA LEU A 6 51.30 -40.47 12.93
C LEU A 6 51.31 -38.92 12.65
N ASN A 7 51.37 -38.05 13.67
CA ASN A 7 52.52 -37.28 14.18
C ASN A 7 52.89 -35.98 13.43
N PHE A 8 52.95 -34.86 14.18
CA PHE A 8 54.21 -34.14 14.40
C PHE A 8 54.23 -33.44 15.78
N ASN A 9 55.44 -33.40 16.37
CA ASN A 9 55.86 -33.03 17.72
C ASN A 9 55.71 -31.52 18.07
N GLY A 10 55.76 -31.06 19.33
CA GLY A 10 55.95 -31.77 20.60
C GLY A 10 56.26 -30.85 21.81
N ARG A 11 56.76 -31.49 22.88
CA ARG A 11 57.46 -30.97 24.09
C ARG A 11 56.59 -30.13 25.07
N THR A 12 56.54 -30.37 26.39
CA THR A 12 57.44 -31.06 27.35
C THR A 12 56.71 -31.34 28.67
N ALA A 13 57.09 -32.48 29.30
CA ALA A 13 57.05 -32.93 30.70
C ALA A 13 56.56 -31.98 31.83
N GLY A 14 55.94 -32.47 32.93
CA GLY A 14 55.73 -33.84 33.37
C GLY A 14 55.01 -33.96 34.73
N ASN A 15 54.62 -35.21 35.06
CA ASN A 15 54.53 -35.94 36.36
C ASN A 15 54.15 -35.19 37.66
N ALA A 16 53.46 -35.78 38.65
CA ALA A 16 52.78 -37.06 38.84
C ALA A 16 52.14 -37.08 40.25
N ALA A 17 51.04 -37.83 40.40
CA ALA A 17 50.58 -38.64 41.57
C ALA A 17 50.34 -37.93 42.94
N ALA A 18 49.47 -38.37 43.87
CA ALA A 18 48.93 -39.70 44.15
C ALA A 18 47.75 -39.63 45.17
N LYS A 19 46.88 -40.67 45.17
CA LYS A 19 46.20 -41.35 46.32
C LYS A 19 45.20 -40.53 47.18
N THR A 20 44.10 -41.02 47.77
CA THR A 20 43.52 -42.36 48.03
C THR A 20 42.06 -42.20 48.52
N SER A 21 41.32 -43.30 48.45
CA SER A 21 39.89 -43.57 48.76
C SER A 21 39.36 -43.32 50.18
N SER A 22 38.05 -43.08 50.30
CA SER A 22 37.14 -43.83 51.21
C SER A 22 35.67 -43.64 50.82
N VAL A 23 34.88 -44.71 50.96
CA VAL A 23 33.46 -44.86 50.61
C VAL A 23 32.61 -44.79 51.88
N SER A 24 31.45 -44.12 51.84
CA SER A 24 30.31 -44.50 52.70
C SER A 24 28.95 -43.98 52.20
N LYS A 25 28.03 -44.94 52.05
CA LYS A 25 26.56 -44.92 52.15
C LYS A 25 25.75 -44.20 51.06
N ASP A 26 25.17 -45.02 50.20
CA ASP A 26 24.07 -44.72 49.29
C ASP A 26 22.85 -44.17 50.06
N GLU A 27 22.56 -42.89 49.86
CA GLU A 27 21.21 -42.34 50.01
C GLU A 27 20.44 -42.70 48.73
N GLU A 28 19.27 -43.33 48.84
CA GLU A 28 18.38 -43.53 47.69
C GLU A 28 17.97 -42.16 47.15
N VAL A 29 18.59 -41.78 46.04
CA VAL A 29 18.31 -40.54 45.32
C VAL A 29 17.01 -40.71 44.54
N GLU A 30 15.97 -40.00 44.94
CA GLU A 30 14.71 -39.96 44.18
C GLU A 30 14.86 -38.99 42.99
N TRP A 31 14.61 -39.49 41.78
CA TRP A 31 14.75 -38.74 40.53
C TRP A 31 13.39 -38.39 39.96
N GLU A 32 13.24 -37.19 39.40
CA GLU A 32 12.07 -36.84 38.60
C GLU A 32 12.46 -36.48 37.16
N MET A 33 11.56 -36.79 36.24
CA MET A 33 11.75 -36.59 34.81
C MET A 33 10.89 -35.40 34.35
N ARG A 34 11.52 -34.37 33.78
CA ARG A 34 10.84 -33.13 33.36
C ARG A 34 10.72 -33.01 31.83
N PRO A 35 9.81 -32.15 31.31
CA PRO A 35 9.60 -32.01 29.87
C PRO A 35 10.91 -31.75 29.12
N GLY A 36 11.17 -32.54 28.07
CA GLY A 36 12.46 -32.57 27.36
C GLY A 36 13.38 -33.74 27.72
N GLY A 37 12.97 -34.65 28.60
CA GLY A 37 13.65 -35.94 28.83
C GLY A 37 14.85 -35.88 29.77
N MET A 38 14.99 -34.82 30.56
CA MET A 38 16.11 -34.64 31.49
C MET A 38 15.73 -35.15 32.89
N LEU A 39 16.52 -36.07 33.45
CA LEU A 39 16.39 -36.55 34.83
C LEU A 39 17.10 -35.59 35.79
N VAL A 40 16.39 -35.17 36.84
CA VAL A 40 16.93 -34.27 37.87
C VAL A 40 16.64 -34.85 39.26
N GLN A 41 17.63 -34.80 40.14
CA GLN A 41 17.54 -35.27 41.53
C GLN A 41 16.64 -34.34 42.35
N LYS A 42 15.59 -34.87 42.99
CA LYS A 42 14.79 -34.12 43.96
C LYS A 42 15.65 -33.77 45.18
N ARG A 43 15.77 -32.49 45.51
CA ARG A 43 16.33 -32.06 46.80
C ARG A 43 15.22 -32.02 47.84
N SER A 44 15.45 -32.65 48.99
CA SER A 44 14.56 -32.57 50.15
C SER A 44 14.55 -31.16 50.74
N ASP A 45 13.36 -30.66 51.07
CA ASP A 45 13.07 -29.29 51.54
C ASP A 45 13.59 -28.94 52.95
N ASN A 46 14.69 -29.55 53.41
CA ASN A 46 15.24 -29.28 54.73
C ASN A 46 16.63 -28.65 54.67
N SER A 47 16.67 -27.32 54.47
CA SER A 47 17.67 -26.45 55.11
C SER A 47 17.29 -24.98 54.92
N GLY A 48 16.97 -24.28 56.00
CA GLY A 48 16.71 -22.84 56.05
C GLY A 48 17.94 -21.96 55.82
N VAL A 49 18.59 -22.09 54.66
CA VAL A 49 19.65 -21.18 54.21
C VAL A 49 19.07 -20.29 53.11
N SER A 50 19.00 -18.98 53.38
CA SER A 50 18.58 -17.96 52.40
C SER A 50 19.41 -18.10 51.13
N ALA A 51 18.75 -18.34 50.00
CA ALA A 51 19.41 -18.46 48.71
C ALA A 51 20.21 -17.17 48.39
N PRO A 52 21.47 -17.26 47.93
CA PRO A 52 22.31 -16.09 47.74
C PRO A 52 21.73 -15.16 46.67
N ASN A 53 21.83 -13.85 46.89
CA ASN A 53 21.47 -12.86 45.87
C ASN A 53 22.55 -12.83 44.78
N VAL A 54 22.12 -12.77 43.53
CA VAL A 54 22.97 -12.64 42.34
C VAL A 54 22.76 -11.26 41.76
N ARG A 55 23.86 -10.55 41.44
CA ARG A 55 23.76 -9.28 40.71
C ARG A 55 23.67 -9.54 39.21
N VAL A 56 22.63 -9.04 38.58
CA VAL A 56 22.40 -9.17 37.13
C VAL A 56 22.58 -7.79 36.48
N ARG A 57 23.33 -7.74 35.38
CA ARG A 57 23.50 -6.51 34.59
C ARG A 57 22.44 -6.47 33.50
N VAL A 58 21.48 -5.57 33.64
CA VAL A 58 20.39 -5.40 32.68
C VAL A 58 20.70 -4.23 31.75
N ALA A 59 20.74 -4.47 30.45
CA ALA A 59 20.92 -3.44 29.44
C ALA A 59 19.57 -3.05 28.83
N TYR A 60 19.24 -1.75 28.84
CA TYR A 60 18.05 -1.18 28.21
C TYR A 60 18.47 0.04 27.37
N GLY A 61 18.46 -0.11 26.04
CA GLY A 61 19.04 0.88 25.14
C GLY A 61 20.53 1.13 25.43
N ALA A 62 20.90 2.40 25.65
CA ALA A 62 22.25 2.79 26.04
C ALA A 62 22.50 2.68 27.56
N VAL A 63 21.45 2.50 28.37
CA VAL A 63 21.51 2.51 29.84
C VAL A 63 21.74 1.09 30.36
N ARG A 64 22.49 0.97 31.45
CA ARG A 64 22.79 -0.30 32.11
C ARG A 64 22.51 -0.20 33.61
N PHE A 65 21.75 -1.14 34.12
CA PHE A 65 21.41 -1.27 35.54
C PHE A 65 22.09 -2.52 36.11
N GLU A 66 22.44 -2.49 37.39
CA GLU A 66 22.90 -3.67 38.12
C GLU A 66 21.92 -3.95 39.26
N ILE A 67 21.16 -5.04 39.12
CA ILE A 67 20.07 -5.38 40.03
C ILE A 67 20.45 -6.61 40.83
N SER A 68 20.34 -6.51 42.15
CA SER A 68 20.51 -7.64 43.07
C SER A 68 19.18 -8.37 43.17
N VAL A 69 19.15 -9.64 42.77
CA VAL A 69 17.95 -10.47 42.78
C VAL A 69 18.28 -11.85 43.37
N ASN A 70 17.32 -12.46 44.07
CA ASN A 70 17.53 -13.78 44.66
C ASN A 70 17.86 -14.81 43.57
N SER A 71 18.86 -15.69 43.81
CA SER A 71 19.22 -16.74 42.83
C SER A 71 18.07 -17.68 42.48
N ARG A 72 17.10 -17.88 43.38
CA ARG A 72 15.88 -18.67 43.14
C ARG A 72 14.69 -17.85 42.64
N ALA A 73 14.88 -16.57 42.33
CA ALA A 73 13.80 -15.76 41.79
C ALA A 73 13.52 -16.10 40.32
N THR A 74 12.32 -15.79 39.87
CA THR A 74 11.91 -15.94 38.47
C THR A 74 12.28 -14.72 37.63
N PHE A 75 12.31 -14.88 36.30
CA PHE A 75 12.39 -13.75 35.39
C PHE A 75 11.21 -12.78 35.55
N GLY A 76 10.03 -13.24 36.00
CA GLY A 76 8.89 -12.38 36.34
C GLY A 76 9.15 -11.48 37.56
N GLU A 77 9.83 -11.98 38.58
CA GLU A 77 10.22 -11.17 39.76
C GLU A 77 11.33 -10.17 39.41
N LEU A 78 12.26 -10.54 38.52
CA LEU A 78 13.25 -9.62 37.97
C LEU A 78 12.59 -8.46 37.20
N LYS A 79 11.52 -8.73 36.44
CA LYS A 79 10.74 -7.67 35.75
C LYS A 79 10.09 -6.69 36.72
N LYS A 80 9.55 -7.18 37.84
CA LYS A 80 8.96 -6.31 38.88
C LYS A 80 10.00 -5.37 39.50
N LEU A 81 11.21 -5.86 39.77
CA LEU A 81 12.31 -5.02 40.26
C LEU A 81 12.73 -3.97 39.22
N LEU A 82 12.74 -4.34 37.94
CA LEU A 82 13.05 -3.44 36.83
C LEU A 82 12.01 -2.33 36.62
N THR A 83 10.77 -2.52 37.05
CA THR A 83 9.72 -1.48 36.96
C THR A 83 10.11 -0.23 37.74
N GLY A 84 10.71 -0.38 38.93
CA GLY A 84 11.18 0.75 39.74
C GLY A 84 12.29 1.57 39.07
N GLU A 85 13.16 0.91 38.28
CA GLU A 85 14.31 1.54 37.63
C GLU A 85 13.99 2.12 36.24
N THR A 86 13.05 1.49 35.52
CA THR A 86 12.75 1.83 34.11
C THR A 86 11.42 2.53 33.92
N GLY A 87 10.52 2.48 34.91
CA GLY A 87 9.15 2.98 34.80
C GLY A 87 8.24 2.17 33.86
N LEU A 88 8.72 1.03 33.36
CA LEU A 88 7.96 0.11 32.52
C LEU A 88 7.21 -0.89 33.39
N GLU A 89 5.91 -1.08 33.15
CA GLU A 89 5.15 -2.12 33.84
C GLU A 89 5.67 -3.52 33.46
N PRO A 90 5.61 -4.55 34.34
CA PRO A 90 6.17 -5.87 34.04
C PRO A 90 5.62 -6.53 32.76
N VAL A 91 4.38 -6.19 32.39
CA VAL A 91 3.74 -6.66 31.15
C VAL A 91 4.33 -6.04 29.89
N GLU A 92 5.00 -4.89 30.02
CA GLU A 92 5.63 -4.15 28.93
C GLU A 92 7.12 -4.53 28.77
N GLN A 93 7.62 -5.44 29.60
CA GLN A 93 9.03 -5.80 29.66
C GLN A 93 9.30 -7.18 29.04
N ARG A 94 10.21 -7.24 28.07
CA ARG A 94 10.75 -8.48 27.46
C ARG A 94 12.21 -8.66 27.86
N LEU A 95 12.52 -9.76 28.55
CA LEU A 95 13.88 -10.05 29.02
C LEU A 95 14.54 -11.10 28.14
N ILE A 96 15.68 -10.75 27.54
CA ILE A 96 16.50 -11.62 26.71
C ILE A 96 17.77 -12.01 27.46
N PHE A 97 17.98 -13.31 27.63
CA PHE A 97 19.18 -13.88 28.24
C PHE A 97 19.77 -14.98 27.37
N ARG A 98 21.05 -14.83 26.99
CA ARG A 98 21.76 -15.69 26.01
C ARG A 98 21.05 -15.80 24.65
N GLY A 99 20.51 -14.68 24.15
CA GLY A 99 19.90 -14.61 22.82
C GLY A 99 18.49 -15.22 22.71
N LYS A 100 17.87 -15.63 23.83
CA LYS A 100 16.47 -16.07 23.88
C LYS A 100 15.69 -15.26 24.90
N GLU A 101 14.43 -14.99 24.57
CA GLU A 101 13.47 -14.40 25.50
C GLU A 101 13.12 -15.39 26.62
N ARG A 102 12.83 -14.85 27.80
CA ARG A 102 12.54 -15.61 29.02
C ARG A 102 11.12 -15.38 29.48
N GLU A 103 10.43 -16.47 29.79
CA GLU A 103 9.06 -16.44 30.28
C GLU A 103 9.01 -16.07 31.77
N ASN A 104 7.89 -15.53 32.24
CA ASN A 104 7.77 -15.02 33.61
C ASN A 104 7.93 -16.12 34.68
N GLY A 105 7.56 -17.36 34.38
CA GLY A 105 7.65 -18.50 35.29
C GLY A 105 9.02 -19.18 35.33
N GLU A 106 9.97 -18.77 34.49
CA GLU A 106 11.30 -19.37 34.44
C GLU A 106 12.17 -18.89 35.61
N TYR A 107 12.81 -19.83 36.32
CA TYR A 107 13.72 -19.54 37.43
C TYR A 107 15.15 -19.16 36.94
N LEU A 108 15.77 -18.19 37.61
CA LEU A 108 17.10 -17.68 37.26
C LEU A 108 18.22 -18.71 37.46
N ASP A 109 18.13 -19.56 38.49
CA ASP A 109 19.10 -20.61 38.81
C ASP A 109 19.12 -21.74 37.77
N MET A 110 17.96 -22.18 37.31
CA MET A 110 17.83 -23.23 36.28
C MET A 110 18.46 -22.84 34.94
N TRP A 111 18.44 -21.56 34.61
CA TRP A 111 19.07 -21.04 33.38
C TRP A 111 20.54 -20.67 33.56
N GLY A 112 21.11 -20.89 34.74
CA GLY A 112 22.53 -20.68 35.04
C GLY A 112 22.94 -19.22 35.04
N VAL A 113 22.07 -18.32 35.52
CA VAL A 113 22.38 -16.90 35.71
C VAL A 113 23.40 -16.78 36.86
N LYS A 114 24.64 -16.43 36.52
CA LYS A 114 25.75 -16.23 37.46
C LYS A 114 25.92 -14.75 37.80
N GLU A 115 26.73 -14.45 38.82
CA GLU A 115 27.12 -13.09 39.20
C GLU A 115 27.56 -12.27 37.98
N ARG A 116 26.97 -11.08 37.83
CA ARG A 116 27.19 -10.11 36.75
C ARG A 116 26.82 -10.58 35.34
N SER A 117 25.95 -11.59 35.22
CA SER A 117 25.38 -12.03 33.95
C SER A 117 24.64 -10.90 33.24
N LYS A 118 24.76 -10.84 31.91
CA LYS A 118 24.13 -9.80 31.09
C LYS A 118 22.75 -10.26 30.62
N VAL A 119 21.72 -9.50 31.00
CA VAL A 119 20.33 -9.64 30.51
C VAL A 119 20.01 -8.39 29.70
N ILE A 120 19.26 -8.52 28.60
CA ILE A 120 18.84 -7.39 27.78
C ILE A 120 17.34 -7.21 28.01
N LEU A 121 16.93 -6.02 28.45
CA LEU A 121 15.54 -5.62 28.54
C LEU A 121 15.14 -4.93 27.24
N ILE A 122 14.01 -5.33 26.67
CA ILE A 122 13.39 -4.70 25.51
C ILE A 122 11.96 -4.34 25.91
N GLU A 123 11.52 -3.15 25.51
CA GLU A 123 10.13 -2.73 25.66
C GLU A 123 9.26 -3.53 24.67
N ASP A 124 8.14 -4.06 25.15
CA ASP A 124 7.16 -4.75 24.31
C ASP A 124 6.69 -3.82 23.16
N PRO A 125 6.85 -4.24 21.89
CA PRO A 125 6.51 -3.40 20.75
C PRO A 125 5.07 -2.91 20.73
N GLU A 126 4.11 -3.77 21.10
CA GLU A 126 2.67 -3.41 21.10
C GLU A 126 2.34 -2.39 22.20
N SER A 127 2.98 -2.51 23.35
CA SER A 127 2.80 -1.58 24.47
C SER A 127 3.48 -0.23 24.23
N ARG A 128 4.65 -0.24 23.57
CA ARG A 128 5.32 0.97 23.06
C ARG A 128 4.44 1.70 22.04
N GLU A 129 3.87 0.95 21.10
CA GLU A 129 2.96 1.50 20.08
C GLU A 129 1.70 2.10 20.73
N ARG A 130 1.09 1.42 21.71
CA ARG A 130 -0.04 1.96 22.49
C ARG A 130 0.29 3.27 23.20
N ARG A 131 1.45 3.37 23.86
CA ARG A 131 1.90 4.63 24.49
C ARG A 131 2.14 5.74 23.49
N LEU A 132 2.75 5.44 22.35
CA LEU A 132 2.95 6.41 21.28
C LEU A 132 1.63 6.92 20.70
N ILE A 133 0.63 6.04 20.55
CA ILE A 133 -0.73 6.41 20.15
C ILE A 133 -1.39 7.30 21.20
N GLU A 134 -1.31 6.94 22.48
CA GLU A 134 -1.88 7.71 23.61
C GLU A 134 -1.24 9.11 23.71
N MET A 135 0.09 9.19 23.55
CA MET A 135 0.85 10.43 23.57
C MET A 135 0.51 11.33 22.38
N ARG A 136 0.45 10.78 21.16
CA ARG A 136 0.01 11.50 19.95
C ARG A 136 -1.43 11.99 20.09
N ARG A 137 -2.30 11.19 20.72
CA ARG A 137 -3.69 11.56 21.01
C ARG A 137 -3.79 12.74 21.98
N LYS A 138 -3.00 12.75 23.06
CA LYS A 138 -2.92 13.87 24.01
C LYS A 138 -2.43 15.15 23.34
N VAL A 139 -1.42 15.05 22.47
CA VAL A 139 -0.91 16.20 21.70
C VAL A 139 -1.98 16.75 20.74
N LYS A 140 -2.69 15.89 19.99
CA LYS A 140 -3.79 16.32 19.11
C LYS A 140 -4.90 17.06 19.87
N ILE A 141 -5.28 16.57 21.06
CA ILE A 141 -6.29 17.23 21.92
C ILE A 141 -5.81 18.60 22.42
N GLN A 142 -4.54 18.74 22.76
CA GLN A 142 -3.96 20.02 23.19
C GLN A 142 -3.87 21.03 22.04
N THR A 143 -3.52 20.58 20.83
CA THR A 143 -3.48 21.44 19.64
C THR A 143 -4.87 21.93 19.24
N ALA A 144 -5.89 21.06 19.27
CA ALA A 144 -7.27 21.44 18.99
C ALA A 144 -7.80 22.49 19.98
N HIS A 145 -7.49 22.37 21.27
CA HIS A 145 -7.86 23.38 22.27
C HIS A 145 -7.23 24.75 21.99
N ARG A 146 -5.94 24.80 21.61
CA ARG A 146 -5.28 26.07 21.30
C ARG A 146 -5.93 26.75 20.09
N LEU A 147 -6.14 26.00 19.01
CA LEU A 147 -6.77 26.52 17.79
C LEU A 147 -8.19 27.07 18.03
N ILE A 148 -8.97 26.41 18.90
CA ILE A 148 -10.32 26.88 19.26
C ILE A 148 -10.28 28.17 20.09
N ASN A 149 -9.33 28.27 21.03
CA ASN A 149 -9.16 29.48 21.84
C ASN A 149 -8.71 30.67 21.00
N ASP A 150 -7.74 30.46 20.09
CA ASP A 150 -7.24 31.50 19.18
C ASP A 150 -8.37 32.00 18.25
N LEU A 151 -9.16 31.07 17.71
CA LEU A 151 -10.31 31.41 16.87
C LEU A 151 -11.40 32.16 17.64
N SER A 152 -11.57 31.88 18.94
CA SER A 152 -12.51 32.61 19.81
C SER A 152 -12.09 34.07 20.00
N MET A 153 -10.80 34.33 20.27
CA MET A 153 -10.28 35.69 20.46
C MET A 153 -10.39 36.53 19.17
N GLU A 154 -10.15 35.93 18.00
CA GLU A 154 -10.32 36.61 16.72
C GLU A 154 -11.79 36.96 16.44
N LEU A 155 -12.73 36.07 16.78
CA LEU A 155 -14.16 36.28 16.59
C LEU A 155 -14.72 37.40 17.48
N ASP A 156 -14.26 37.47 18.73
CA ASP A 156 -14.66 38.51 19.68
C ASP A 156 -14.24 39.90 19.18
N LYS A 157 -13.01 40.02 18.68
CA LYS A 157 -12.49 41.26 18.09
C LYS A 157 -13.27 41.71 16.85
N LEU A 158 -13.62 40.77 15.97
CA LEU A 158 -14.44 41.07 14.78
C LEU A 158 -15.86 41.49 15.16
N ALA A 159 -16.46 40.86 16.17
CA ALA A 159 -17.80 41.22 16.65
C ALA A 159 -17.85 42.64 17.25
N GLU A 160 -16.81 43.07 17.97
CA GLU A 160 -16.69 44.45 18.47
C GLU A 160 -16.61 45.47 17.34
N GLN A 161 -15.88 45.14 16.26
CA GLN A 161 -15.78 46.01 15.08
C GLN A 161 -17.13 46.16 14.37
N VAL A 162 -17.92 45.09 14.25
CA VAL A 162 -19.30 45.16 13.71
C VAL A 162 -20.18 46.07 14.56
N SER A 163 -20.13 45.93 15.89
CA SER A 163 -20.93 46.76 16.80
C SER A 163 -20.53 48.25 16.77
N ALA A 164 -19.24 48.55 16.59
CA ALA A 164 -18.76 49.93 16.44
C ALA A 164 -19.28 50.58 15.14
N ILE A 165 -19.34 49.81 14.04
CA ILE A 165 -19.89 50.26 12.76
C ILE A 165 -21.40 50.52 12.88
N GLU A 166 -22.14 49.61 13.51
CA GLU A 166 -23.57 49.78 13.81
C GLU A 166 -23.84 51.10 14.55
N LYS A 167 -23.07 51.38 15.61
CA LYS A 167 -23.22 52.58 16.43
C LYS A 167 -22.87 53.86 15.68
N SER A 168 -21.86 53.82 14.80
CA SER A 168 -21.48 54.96 13.96
C SER A 168 -22.59 55.36 12.98
N ILE A 169 -23.25 54.37 12.38
CA ILE A 169 -24.36 54.58 11.44
C ILE A 169 -25.62 55.04 12.17
N GLY A 170 -25.89 54.50 13.38
CA GLY A 170 -26.97 54.98 14.25
C GLY A 170 -26.84 56.46 14.63
N ASN A 171 -25.60 56.99 14.63
CA ASN A 171 -25.31 58.41 14.87
C ASN A 171 -25.30 59.27 13.59
N GLY A 172 -25.64 58.72 12.42
CA GLY A 172 -25.75 59.44 11.15
C GLY A 172 -24.44 59.55 10.34
N ASN A 173 -23.37 58.87 10.74
CA ASN A 173 -22.09 58.91 10.01
C ASN A 173 -22.08 57.91 8.83
N LYS A 174 -21.49 58.32 7.70
CA LYS A 174 -21.26 57.44 6.54
C LYS A 174 -20.02 56.57 6.74
N VAL A 175 -20.17 55.26 6.55
CA VAL A 175 -19.06 54.29 6.59
C VAL A 175 -18.71 53.86 5.15
N PRO A 176 -17.41 53.84 4.75
CA PRO A 176 -17.00 53.41 3.41
C PRO A 176 -17.36 51.95 3.11
N GLU A 177 -17.90 51.68 1.92
CA GLU A 177 -18.33 50.34 1.50
C GLU A 177 -17.18 49.32 1.47
N VAL A 178 -15.96 49.78 1.20
CA VAL A 178 -14.73 48.97 1.24
C VAL A 178 -14.48 48.40 2.64
N GLN A 179 -14.79 49.17 3.69
CA GLN A 179 -14.59 48.74 5.07
C GLN A 179 -15.59 47.65 5.48
N ILE A 180 -16.84 47.74 5.03
CA ILE A 180 -17.89 46.72 5.25
C ILE A 180 -17.54 45.43 4.50
N THR A 181 -17.14 45.55 3.23
CA THR A 181 -16.79 44.39 2.39
C THR A 181 -15.58 43.64 2.93
N THR A 182 -14.56 44.36 3.42
CA THR A 182 -13.37 43.76 4.06
C THR A 182 -13.74 42.97 5.32
N LEU A 183 -14.66 43.49 6.14
CA LEU A 183 -15.11 42.81 7.37
C LEU A 183 -15.91 41.53 7.07
N ILE A 184 -16.77 41.56 6.04
CA ILE A 184 -17.51 40.38 5.56
C ILE A 184 -16.54 39.29 5.09
N GLU A 185 -15.51 39.64 4.31
CA GLU A 185 -14.49 38.67 3.87
C GLU A 185 -13.72 38.06 5.06
N MET A 186 -13.38 38.87 6.07
CA MET A 186 -12.71 38.38 7.27
C MET A 186 -13.59 37.41 8.07
N LEU A 187 -14.89 37.69 8.22
CA LEU A 187 -15.85 36.81 8.90
C LEU A 187 -16.09 35.50 8.13
N MET A 188 -16.18 35.55 6.79
CA MET A 188 -16.33 34.36 5.94
C MET A 188 -15.09 33.45 5.99
N ARG A 189 -13.89 34.02 6.09
CA ARG A 189 -12.66 33.23 6.32
C ARG A 189 -12.67 32.50 7.66
N GLN A 190 -13.26 33.08 8.71
CA GLN A 190 -13.42 32.40 10.00
C GLN A 190 -14.48 31.30 9.96
N ALA A 191 -15.57 31.48 9.19
CA ALA A 191 -16.57 30.43 8.96
C ALA A 191 -15.96 29.17 8.32
N VAL A 192 -15.10 29.35 7.31
CA VAL A 192 -14.40 28.23 6.64
C VAL A 192 -13.46 27.49 7.60
N LYS A 193 -12.77 28.21 8.50
CA LYS A 193 -11.93 27.58 9.54
C LYS A 193 -12.76 26.77 10.54
N ILE A 194 -13.93 27.28 10.97
CA ILE A 194 -14.87 26.56 11.85
C ILE A 194 -15.40 25.29 11.17
N ASP A 195 -15.76 25.37 9.89
CA ASP A 195 -16.26 24.23 9.12
C ASP A 195 -15.20 23.15 8.92
N SER A 196 -13.94 23.54 8.72
CA SER A 196 -12.80 22.61 8.66
C SER A 196 -12.60 21.86 9.99
N ILE A 197 -12.65 22.56 11.13
CA ILE A 197 -12.51 21.97 12.47
C ILE A 197 -13.73 21.09 12.81
N SER A 198 -14.93 21.49 12.38
CA SER A 198 -16.18 20.73 12.55
C SER A 198 -16.23 19.47 11.68
N ALA A 199 -15.74 19.52 10.43
CA ALA A 199 -15.70 18.39 9.52
C ALA A 199 -14.84 17.23 10.04
N GLU A 200 -13.73 17.55 10.73
CA GLU A 200 -12.86 16.57 11.40
C GLU A 200 -13.58 15.88 12.59
N GLY A 201 -14.39 16.62 13.36
CA GLY A 201 -15.23 16.06 14.43
C GLY A 201 -16.42 15.24 13.92
N ASP A 202 -17.02 15.66 12.80
CA ASP A 202 -18.19 15.01 12.20
C ASP A 202 -17.85 13.75 11.40
N ALA A 203 -16.60 13.55 10.96
CA ALA A 203 -16.15 12.28 10.40
C ALA A 203 -16.23 11.12 11.42
N CYS A 204 -16.03 11.43 12.72
CA CYS A 204 -16.16 10.48 13.83
C CYS A 204 -17.64 10.26 14.23
N ALA A 205 -18.48 11.29 14.12
CA ALA A 205 -19.91 11.22 14.40
C ALA A 205 -20.72 10.55 13.28
N ARG A 206 -20.29 10.65 12.01
CA ARG A 206 -20.96 10.02 10.84
C ARG A 206 -21.00 8.49 10.93
N LYS A 207 -19.98 7.85 11.53
CA LYS A 207 -20.00 6.42 11.87
C LYS A 207 -21.09 6.04 12.89
N LYS A 208 -21.48 6.97 13.78
CA LYS A 208 -22.56 6.78 14.77
C LYS A 208 -23.93 7.25 14.27
N LEU A 209 -23.99 8.24 13.38
CA LEU A 209 -25.22 8.71 12.74
C LEU A 209 -25.77 7.72 11.71
N GLN A 210 -24.92 6.87 11.11
CA GLN A 210 -25.38 5.77 10.26
C GLN A 210 -26.15 4.69 11.06
N VAL A 211 -25.80 4.51 12.34
CA VAL A 211 -26.56 3.67 13.29
C VAL A 211 -27.89 4.33 13.64
N SER A 212 -27.89 5.64 13.88
CA SER A 212 -29.10 6.41 14.20
C SER A 212 -30.05 6.64 13.01
N ALA A 213 -29.55 6.63 11.78
CA ALA A 213 -30.38 6.70 10.57
C ALA A 213 -31.22 5.43 10.36
N ILE A 214 -30.70 4.27 10.80
CA ILE A 214 -31.44 3.00 10.78
C ILE A 214 -32.48 2.97 11.92
N GLU A 215 -32.16 3.52 13.09
CA GLU A 215 -33.12 3.75 14.20
C GLU A 215 -34.31 4.63 13.76
N LYS A 216 -34.06 5.64 12.92
CA LYS A 216 -35.08 6.58 12.44
C LYS A 216 -36.01 5.99 11.37
N SER A 217 -35.54 5.00 10.60
CA SER A 217 -36.38 4.28 9.64
C SER A 217 -37.35 3.30 10.32
N ILE A 218 -37.00 2.79 11.51
CA ILE A 218 -37.87 1.95 12.36
C ILE A 218 -38.99 2.79 13.01
N GLY A 219 -38.72 4.07 13.31
CA GLY A 219 -39.70 5.00 13.87
C GLY A 219 -40.80 5.47 12.91
N ASN A 220 -40.65 5.27 11.60
CA ASN A 220 -41.57 5.82 10.57
C ASN A 220 -42.57 4.79 9.99
N GLY A 221 -42.66 3.58 10.55
CA GLY A 221 -43.81 2.67 10.28
C GLY A 221 -43.81 1.91 8.95
N ASN A 222 -42.68 1.80 8.23
CA ASN A 222 -42.59 0.87 7.10
C ASN A 222 -42.38 -0.56 7.60
N LYS A 223 -43.15 -1.52 7.08
CA LYS A 223 -43.05 -2.95 7.40
C LYS A 223 -41.61 -3.44 7.19
N VAL A 224 -40.98 -3.86 8.29
CA VAL A 224 -39.68 -4.55 8.26
C VAL A 224 -39.94 -6.02 7.94
N PRO A 225 -39.37 -6.59 6.85
CA PRO A 225 -39.52 -8.00 6.54
C PRO A 225 -38.99 -8.88 7.67
N GLU A 226 -39.70 -9.98 7.96
CA GLU A 226 -39.44 -10.93 9.05
C GLU A 226 -37.97 -11.42 9.09
N VAL A 227 -37.31 -11.47 7.93
CA VAL A 227 -35.88 -11.78 7.75
C VAL A 227 -34.96 -10.84 8.55
N GLN A 228 -35.27 -9.55 8.66
CA GLN A 228 -34.47 -8.60 9.43
C GLN A 228 -34.71 -8.70 10.94
N ILE A 229 -35.85 -9.23 11.37
CA ILE A 229 -36.14 -9.54 12.79
C ILE A 229 -35.29 -10.74 13.22
N THR A 230 -35.18 -11.76 12.37
CA THR A 230 -34.30 -12.92 12.61
C THR A 230 -32.82 -12.52 12.66
N THR A 231 -32.39 -11.60 11.79
CA THR A 231 -30.99 -11.08 11.79
C THR A 231 -30.68 -10.27 13.04
N LEU A 232 -31.64 -9.50 13.57
CA LEU A 232 -31.47 -8.71 14.80
C LEU A 232 -31.35 -9.61 16.04
N ILE A 233 -32.14 -10.69 16.10
CA ILE A 233 -32.07 -11.71 17.17
C ILE A 233 -30.73 -12.44 17.11
N GLU A 234 -30.25 -12.82 15.93
CA GLU A 234 -28.92 -13.44 15.77
C GLU A 234 -27.78 -12.49 16.15
N MET A 235 -27.88 -11.20 15.85
CA MET A 235 -26.86 -10.21 16.22
C MET A 235 -26.80 -9.97 17.73
N LEU A 236 -27.96 -9.93 18.40
CA LEU A 236 -28.06 -9.79 19.86
C LEU A 236 -27.55 -11.05 20.58
N MET A 237 -27.84 -12.24 20.04
CA MET A 237 -27.27 -13.51 20.51
C MET A 237 -25.74 -13.54 20.35
N ARG A 238 -25.20 -13.02 19.23
CA ARG A 238 -23.75 -12.93 18.99
C ARG A 238 -23.03 -11.91 19.89
N GLN A 239 -23.72 -10.84 20.32
CA GLN A 239 -23.17 -9.92 21.32
C GLN A 239 -23.24 -10.49 22.74
N ALA A 240 -24.26 -11.30 23.06
CA ALA A 240 -24.36 -11.98 24.35
C ALA A 240 -23.24 -13.01 24.58
N VAL A 241 -22.89 -13.81 23.56
CA VAL A 241 -21.79 -14.80 23.63
C VAL A 241 -20.41 -14.17 23.84
N LYS A 242 -20.23 -12.89 23.46
CA LYS A 242 -18.96 -12.15 23.65
C LYS A 242 -18.78 -11.56 25.05
N ILE A 243 -19.81 -11.56 25.88
CA ILE A 243 -19.76 -11.01 27.25
C ILE A 243 -19.40 -12.10 28.27
N ASP A 244 -19.55 -13.39 27.93
CA ASP A 244 -19.21 -14.52 28.81
C ASP A 244 -17.70 -14.75 29.02
N SER A 245 -16.82 -14.08 28.26
CA SER A 245 -15.39 -14.38 28.30
C SER A 245 -14.54 -13.47 29.20
N ILE A 246 -15.10 -12.52 29.95
CA ILE A 246 -14.30 -11.56 30.73
C ILE A 246 -14.92 -11.27 32.10
N SER A 247 -14.48 -12.01 33.11
CA SER A 247 -14.70 -11.76 34.54
C SER A 247 -13.38 -11.90 35.29
N ALA A 248 -12.89 -10.81 35.89
CA ALA A 248 -12.11 -10.80 37.14
C ALA A 248 -11.89 -9.37 37.69
N GLU A 249 -12.52 -9.11 38.86
CA GLU A 249 -12.16 -8.14 39.94
C GLU A 249 -12.31 -6.62 39.65
N GLY A 250 -13.28 -5.86 40.18
CA GLY A 250 -13.59 -5.41 41.55
C GLY A 250 -13.49 -3.86 41.56
N ASP A 251 -14.45 -2.98 41.87
CA ASP A 251 -15.25 -2.74 43.07
C ASP A 251 -16.51 -1.87 42.75
N ALA A 252 -17.63 -2.13 43.42
CA ALA A 252 -18.81 -2.43 42.65
C ALA A 252 -20.16 -1.94 43.23
N CYS A 253 -20.23 -1.29 44.39
CA CYS A 253 -21.53 -1.02 45.06
C CYS A 253 -22.39 0.11 44.44
N ALA A 254 -21.80 1.20 43.94
CA ALA A 254 -22.58 2.35 43.43
C ALA A 254 -23.17 2.14 42.02
N ARG A 255 -22.47 1.37 41.17
CA ARG A 255 -22.89 1.08 39.78
C ARG A 255 -24.05 0.07 39.73
N LYS A 256 -24.18 -0.79 40.76
CA LYS A 256 -25.30 -1.72 40.93
C LYS A 256 -26.67 -1.02 40.90
N LYS A 257 -26.80 0.11 41.60
CA LYS A 257 -28.08 0.82 41.78
C LYS A 257 -28.58 1.54 40.52
N LEU A 258 -27.67 1.98 39.63
CA LEU A 258 -28.05 2.71 38.40
C LEU A 258 -28.33 1.77 37.22
N GLN A 259 -27.65 0.62 37.14
CA GLN A 259 -27.92 -0.41 36.14
C GLN A 259 -29.24 -1.15 36.42
N ALA A 260 -29.60 -1.39 37.68
CA ALA A 260 -30.90 -1.97 38.05
C ALA A 260 -32.09 -1.11 37.57
N LYS A 261 -32.00 0.23 37.67
CA LYS A 261 -33.05 1.16 37.19
C LYS A 261 -33.21 1.20 35.66
N ARG A 262 -32.16 0.92 34.89
CA ARG A 262 -32.21 0.89 33.42
C ARG A 262 -32.78 -0.42 32.89
N VAL A 263 -32.45 -1.54 33.54
CA VAL A 263 -33.02 -2.85 33.21
C VAL A 263 -34.50 -2.90 33.59
N GLN A 264 -34.91 -2.32 34.73
CA GLN A 264 -36.31 -2.15 35.12
C GLN A 264 -37.13 -1.45 34.02
N LYS A 265 -36.60 -0.37 33.43
CA LYS A 265 -37.28 0.41 32.39
C LYS A 265 -37.37 -0.30 31.04
N CYS A 266 -36.37 -1.13 30.69
CA CYS A 266 -36.42 -1.98 29.50
C CYS A 266 -37.36 -3.19 29.67
N VAL A 267 -37.46 -3.75 30.89
CA VAL A 267 -38.42 -4.82 31.22
C VAL A 267 -39.84 -4.28 31.23
N GLU A 268 -40.09 -3.09 31.79
CA GLU A 268 -41.40 -2.40 31.69
C GLU A 268 -41.79 -2.11 30.23
N THR A 269 -40.82 -1.78 29.36
CA THR A 269 -41.06 -1.55 27.92
C THR A 269 -41.32 -2.87 27.17
N LEU A 270 -40.65 -3.96 27.55
CA LEU A 270 -40.87 -5.30 27.00
C LEU A 270 -42.16 -5.94 27.52
N ASP A 271 -42.60 -5.65 28.74
CA ASP A 271 -43.87 -6.10 29.31
C ASP A 271 -45.06 -5.36 28.68
N VAL A 272 -44.90 -4.08 28.33
CA VAL A 272 -45.84 -3.34 27.48
C VAL A 272 -45.95 -3.94 26.06
N ILE A 273 -44.84 -4.47 25.52
CA ILE A 273 -44.80 -5.18 24.23
C ILE A 273 -45.29 -6.64 24.35
N LYS A 274 -45.18 -7.28 25.52
CA LYS A 274 -45.80 -8.59 25.80
C LYS A 274 -47.30 -8.49 26.06
N LEU A 275 -47.78 -7.39 26.64
CA LEU A 275 -49.21 -7.14 26.84
C LEU A 275 -49.96 -6.92 25.53
N SER A 276 -49.27 -6.52 24.45
CA SER A 276 -49.83 -6.47 23.10
C SER A 276 -49.75 -7.79 22.33
N ASN A 277 -49.12 -8.83 22.88
CA ASN A 277 -49.07 -10.19 22.33
C ASN A 277 -49.25 -11.22 23.45
N ALA A 278 -50.49 -11.42 23.89
CA ALA A 278 -50.84 -12.40 24.90
C ALA A 278 -50.57 -13.84 24.41
N LYS A 279 -49.48 -14.44 24.88
CA LYS A 279 -49.46 -15.73 25.61
C LYS A 279 -48.02 -16.17 25.91
N VAL A 280 -47.74 -16.27 27.22
CA VAL A 280 -46.87 -17.24 27.94
C VAL A 280 -46.10 -16.52 29.07
N LYS A 281 -46.25 -17.09 30.27
CA LYS A 281 -45.85 -16.58 31.60
C LYS A 281 -44.35 -16.74 31.89
N PRO A 282 -43.84 -16.06 32.95
CA PRO A 282 -42.42 -15.83 33.22
C PRO A 282 -41.82 -16.78 34.28
N ALA A 283 -40.50 -16.99 34.23
CA ALA A 283 -39.72 -17.57 35.32
C ALA A 283 -38.43 -16.77 35.56
N VAL A 284 -38.56 -15.79 36.48
CA VAL A 284 -37.71 -15.51 37.67
C VAL A 284 -36.18 -15.67 37.56
N CYS A 285 -35.47 -14.51 37.59
CA CYS A 285 -34.46 -14.06 38.59
C CYS A 285 -33.20 -14.93 38.87
N PRO A 286 -32.23 -14.48 39.71
CA PRO A 286 -31.45 -13.24 39.71
C PRO A 286 -29.96 -13.51 40.03
N SER A 287 -29.04 -13.30 39.11
CA SER A 287 -27.63 -13.13 39.46
C SER A 287 -26.87 -12.60 38.26
N LEU A 288 -26.68 -11.28 38.20
CA LEU A 288 -25.46 -10.64 37.71
C LEU A 288 -25.63 -9.13 37.75
N LEU A 289 -25.49 -8.63 38.97
CA LEU A 289 -25.08 -7.28 39.23
C LEU A 289 -23.56 -7.31 39.49
N GLN A 290 -22.76 -6.85 38.54
CA GLN A 290 -21.66 -5.85 38.71
C GLN A 290 -20.61 -5.88 37.59
N VAL A 291 -20.43 -4.73 36.92
CA VAL A 291 -19.20 -3.89 36.85
C VAL A 291 -19.34 -2.92 35.63
N ALA A 292 -18.98 -1.64 35.81
CA ALA A 292 -18.67 -0.67 34.73
C ALA A 292 -17.15 -0.33 34.79
N SER A 293 -16.44 0.24 33.82
CA SER A 293 -16.45 1.63 33.26
C SER A 293 -15.53 1.76 32.03
N SER A 294 -15.75 2.71 31.09
CA SER A 294 -14.99 3.98 30.97
C SER A 294 -15.56 4.87 29.84
N ASP A 295 -15.96 6.13 30.12
CA ASP A 295 -16.49 7.10 29.14
C ASP A 295 -16.22 8.57 29.59
N VAL A 296 -15.10 9.16 29.15
CA VAL A 296 -14.73 10.60 29.36
C VAL A 296 -14.61 11.36 28.03
N LEU A 297 -14.29 10.66 26.94
CA LEU A 297 -14.08 11.25 25.62
C LEU A 297 -15.39 11.62 24.90
N SER A 298 -16.49 10.93 25.24
CA SER A 298 -17.82 11.15 24.69
C SER A 298 -18.43 12.48 25.15
N VAL A 299 -18.20 12.84 26.42
CA VAL A 299 -18.61 14.13 27.00
C VAL A 299 -17.79 15.26 26.40
N PHE A 300 -16.48 15.07 26.23
CA PHE A 300 -15.58 16.07 25.68
C PHE A 300 -15.90 16.44 24.21
N ASN A 301 -16.15 15.45 23.36
CA ASN A 301 -16.53 15.68 21.95
C ASN A 301 -17.90 16.35 21.80
N LEU A 302 -18.82 16.11 22.74
CA LEU A 302 -20.13 16.76 22.76
C LEU A 302 -20.02 18.24 23.16
N CYS A 303 -19.19 18.55 24.17
CA CYS A 303 -18.89 19.92 24.57
C CYS A 303 -18.23 20.71 23.44
N LEU A 304 -17.26 20.11 22.75
CA LEU A 304 -16.55 20.74 21.63
C LEU A 304 -17.50 21.06 20.45
N LYS A 305 -18.45 20.17 20.17
CA LYS A 305 -19.46 20.35 19.12
C LYS A 305 -20.49 21.44 19.46
N LEU A 306 -20.91 21.53 20.72
CA LEU A 306 -21.79 22.59 21.20
C LEU A 306 -21.10 23.96 21.10
N ASP A 307 -19.82 24.03 21.45
CA ASP A 307 -19.04 25.26 21.45
C ASP A 307 -18.73 25.78 20.02
N LEU A 308 -18.52 24.88 19.05
CA LEU A 308 -18.41 25.25 17.62
C LEU A 308 -19.73 25.72 17.03
N LEU A 309 -20.86 25.10 17.40
CA LEU A 309 -22.21 25.51 16.95
C LEU A 309 -22.59 26.91 17.45
N VAL A 310 -22.24 27.26 18.67
CA VAL A 310 -22.45 28.61 19.22
C VAL A 310 -21.66 29.65 18.43
N ARG A 311 -20.41 29.33 18.06
CA ARG A 311 -19.56 30.25 17.26
C ARG A 311 -20.04 30.41 15.83
N ALA A 312 -20.45 29.34 15.16
CA ALA A 312 -21.01 29.40 13.81
C ALA A 312 -22.26 30.32 13.76
N LYS A 313 -23.17 30.19 14.74
CA LYS A 313 -24.34 31.08 14.86
C LYS A 313 -23.95 32.55 15.09
N ARG A 314 -22.85 32.81 15.79
CA ARG A 314 -22.36 34.17 16.02
C ARG A 314 -21.81 34.82 14.76
N VAL A 315 -21.03 34.08 13.95
CA VAL A 315 -20.55 34.57 12.65
C VAL A 315 -21.70 34.89 11.72
N GLN A 316 -22.68 33.98 11.61
CA GLN A 316 -23.86 34.18 10.77
C GLN A 316 -24.60 35.47 11.15
N LYS A 317 -24.81 35.72 12.44
CA LYS A 317 -25.47 36.93 12.92
C LYS A 317 -24.69 38.21 12.56
N CYS A 318 -23.36 38.20 12.67
CA CYS A 318 -22.52 39.35 12.29
C CYS A 318 -22.58 39.66 10.79
N VAL A 319 -22.62 38.63 9.93
CA VAL A 319 -22.75 38.79 8.48
C VAL A 319 -24.12 39.37 8.13
N GLU A 320 -25.19 38.83 8.71
CA GLU A 320 -26.56 39.32 8.52
C GLU A 320 -26.68 40.81 8.91
N THR A 321 -26.07 41.24 10.03
CA THR A 321 -26.13 42.65 10.41
C THR A 321 -25.35 43.56 9.46
N LEU A 322 -24.19 43.14 8.96
CA LEU A 322 -23.40 43.91 7.99
C LEU A 322 -24.12 44.06 6.64
N ASP A 323 -24.86 43.04 6.20
CA ASP A 323 -25.67 43.11 4.98
C ASP A 323 -26.86 44.08 5.14
N VAL A 324 -27.51 44.08 6.31
CA VAL A 324 -28.56 45.07 6.64
C VAL A 324 -28.00 46.49 6.65
N ILE A 325 -26.80 46.68 7.20
CA ILE A 325 -26.07 47.95 7.19
C ILE A 325 -25.73 48.40 5.76
N LYS A 326 -25.30 47.48 4.90
CA LYS A 326 -25.00 47.77 3.49
C LYS A 326 -26.24 48.27 2.74
N LEU A 327 -27.39 47.67 3.00
CA LEU A 327 -28.68 48.04 2.40
C LEU A 327 -29.23 49.38 2.91
N SER A 328 -29.01 49.73 4.18
CA SER A 328 -29.42 51.03 4.74
C SER A 328 -28.56 52.19 4.23
N ASN A 329 -27.27 51.95 3.96
CA ASN A 329 -26.35 52.94 3.37
C ASN A 329 -26.69 53.30 1.91
N ALA A 330 -27.44 52.45 1.18
CA ALA A 330 -27.82 52.65 -0.22
C ALA A 330 -29.05 53.57 -0.45
N LYS A 331 -29.74 54.03 0.62
CA LYS A 331 -31.00 54.78 0.54
C LYS A 331 -30.90 56.31 0.71
N VAL A 332 -29.82 56.94 0.27
CA VAL A 332 -29.73 58.43 0.22
C VAL A 332 -29.37 58.89 -1.19
N LYS A 333 -30.40 59.30 -1.97
CA LYS A 333 -30.24 60.07 -3.22
C LYS A 333 -29.90 61.53 -2.91
N PRO A 334 -29.10 62.22 -3.72
CA PRO A 334 -29.13 63.68 -3.83
C PRO A 334 -30.09 64.13 -4.95
N SER A 335 -30.96 65.09 -4.62
CA SER A 335 -31.60 66.09 -5.51
C SER A 335 -30.67 67.34 -5.56
N CYS A 336 -30.63 68.28 -6.50
CA CYS A 336 -31.54 68.90 -7.49
C CYS A 336 -30.70 69.57 -8.61
N PHE A 337 -31.26 69.82 -9.82
CA PHE A 337 -31.64 71.16 -10.34
C PHE A 337 -32.03 71.14 -11.84
N ASP A 338 -33.16 71.78 -12.13
CA ASP A 338 -33.76 72.08 -13.44
C ASP A 338 -33.05 73.23 -14.19
N MET A 339 -33.09 73.24 -15.53
CA MET A 339 -33.94 74.16 -16.32
C MET A 339 -33.73 74.12 -17.85
N HIS A 340 -34.88 74.02 -18.52
CA HIS A 340 -35.32 74.59 -19.81
C HIS A 340 -34.85 74.08 -21.19
N SER A 341 -35.91 73.71 -21.92
CA SER A 341 -36.15 73.55 -23.36
C SER A 341 -35.76 74.73 -24.24
N ASN A 342 -35.29 74.44 -25.47
CA ASN A 342 -35.84 74.95 -26.74
C ASN A 342 -35.11 74.33 -27.96
N PHE A 343 -35.87 73.67 -28.83
CA PHE A 343 -35.64 73.56 -30.29
C PHE A 343 -36.57 74.61 -30.96
N PRO A 344 -36.35 75.12 -32.20
CA PRO A 344 -35.88 74.42 -33.42
C PRO A 344 -34.82 75.25 -34.21
N ASP A 345 -34.21 74.88 -35.36
CA ASP A 345 -34.76 74.59 -36.69
C ASP A 345 -33.65 74.22 -37.70
N ASN A 346 -34.04 73.49 -38.76
CA ASN A 346 -33.61 73.50 -40.17
C ASN A 346 -32.15 73.28 -40.64
N GLN A 347 -32.01 72.12 -41.32
CA GLN A 347 -31.44 71.82 -42.66
C GLN A 347 -30.04 72.35 -43.12
N PRO A 348 -29.32 71.53 -43.93
CA PRO A 348 -27.92 71.76 -44.30
C PRO A 348 -27.77 72.51 -45.64
N PRO A 349 -26.54 72.89 -46.01
CA PRO A 349 -26.18 72.90 -47.42
C PRO A 349 -24.92 72.08 -47.70
N ASP A 350 -25.06 71.23 -48.73
CA ASP A 350 -23.96 70.82 -49.59
C ASP A 350 -23.35 72.04 -50.28
N HIS A 351 -22.01 72.12 -50.34
CA HIS A 351 -21.25 72.25 -51.59
C HIS A 351 -19.78 72.67 -51.37
N PHE A 352 -18.96 72.19 -52.32
CA PHE A 352 -17.62 72.65 -52.72
C PHE A 352 -16.38 72.09 -51.99
N SER A 353 -15.90 70.99 -52.57
CA SER A 353 -14.49 70.75 -52.85
C SER A 353 -13.77 71.95 -53.49
N GLN A 354 -12.59 72.31 -52.99
CA GLN A 354 -11.31 72.33 -53.74
C GLN A 354 -10.14 72.84 -52.87
N PHE A 355 -9.01 72.09 -52.92
CA PHE A 355 -7.59 72.48 -52.78
C PHE A 355 -7.17 73.48 -51.67
N THR A 356 -6.20 73.23 -50.79
CA THR A 356 -4.77 72.94 -51.05
C THR A 356 -4.07 72.47 -49.77
N LEU A 357 -2.99 71.71 -49.91
CA LEU A 357 -2.06 71.28 -48.86
C LEU A 357 -1.49 72.45 -48.03
N SER A 358 -1.45 72.27 -46.71
CA SER A 358 -0.27 72.64 -45.90
C SER A 358 -0.20 71.79 -44.63
N SER A 359 0.93 71.10 -44.51
CA SER A 359 1.46 70.31 -43.41
C SER A 359 1.15 70.78 -41.98
N SER A 360 0.73 69.85 -41.11
CA SER A 360 1.46 69.52 -39.87
C SER A 360 0.80 68.39 -39.05
N THR A 361 1.60 67.34 -38.82
CA THR A 361 1.60 66.38 -37.69
C THR A 361 0.43 65.40 -37.51
N ILE A 362 0.48 64.29 -38.27
CA ILE A 362 -0.05 62.99 -37.83
C ILE A 362 1.11 62.25 -37.15
N PHE A 363 0.97 61.94 -35.85
CA PHE A 363 1.82 60.97 -35.18
C PHE A 363 1.65 59.60 -35.87
N GLN A 364 2.64 59.17 -36.65
CA GLN A 364 2.74 57.78 -37.10
C GLN A 364 3.20 56.91 -35.93
N GLU A 365 2.27 56.26 -35.24
CA GLU A 365 2.63 55.13 -34.37
C GLU A 365 3.08 53.95 -35.25
N ASN A 366 4.26 53.43 -34.96
CA ASN A 366 4.86 52.27 -35.61
C ASN A 366 3.85 51.09 -35.59
N PRO A 367 3.53 50.39 -36.70
CA PRO A 367 2.47 49.36 -36.72
C PRO A 367 2.84 48.05 -35.97
N LYS A 368 4.12 47.82 -35.70
CA LYS A 368 4.64 46.56 -35.14
C LYS A 368 4.19 46.29 -33.67
N PRO A 369 4.25 47.25 -32.73
CA PRO A 369 3.79 47.04 -31.35
C PRO A 369 2.29 46.75 -31.24
N TYR A 370 1.46 47.36 -32.10
CA TYR A 370 0.02 47.07 -32.14
C TYR A 370 -0.25 45.63 -32.62
N ILE A 371 0.42 45.19 -33.68
CA ILE A 371 0.28 43.82 -34.21
C ILE A 371 0.79 42.79 -33.20
N LEU A 372 1.90 43.08 -32.48
CA LEU A 372 2.39 42.24 -31.39
C LEU A 372 1.34 42.08 -30.28
N LYS A 373 0.77 43.17 -29.77
CA LYS A 373 -0.31 43.14 -28.77
C LYS A 373 -1.52 42.33 -29.25
N LYS A 374 -1.89 42.48 -30.53
CA LYS A 374 -2.99 41.72 -31.15
C LYS A 374 -2.68 40.22 -31.22
N CYS A 375 -1.45 39.83 -31.60
CA CYS A 375 -1.04 38.42 -31.61
C CYS A 375 -1.07 37.81 -30.21
N ILE A 376 -0.57 38.53 -29.19
CA ILE A 376 -0.62 38.08 -27.80
C ILE A 376 -2.07 37.93 -27.33
N ALA A 377 -2.95 38.89 -27.62
CA ALA A 377 -4.37 38.80 -27.30
C ALA A 377 -5.01 37.56 -27.94
N LEU A 378 -4.73 37.28 -29.22
CA LEU A 378 -5.22 36.09 -29.93
C LEU A 378 -4.69 34.78 -29.32
N LEU A 379 -3.43 34.73 -28.87
CA LEU A 379 -2.88 33.57 -28.19
C LEU A 379 -3.58 33.30 -26.85
N LEU A 380 -3.90 34.36 -26.10
CA LEU A 380 -4.57 34.26 -24.81
C LEU A 380 -6.05 33.88 -24.93
N THR A 381 -6.76 34.41 -25.94
CA THR A 381 -8.23 34.26 -26.04
C THR A 381 -8.68 33.22 -27.07
N CYS A 382 -7.93 33.00 -28.16
CA CYS A 382 -8.42 32.24 -29.32
C CYS A 382 -7.67 30.93 -29.61
N ALA A 383 -6.51 30.69 -29.02
CA ALA A 383 -5.70 29.49 -29.29
C ALA A 383 -6.26 28.23 -28.58
N SER A 384 -7.45 27.77 -28.95
CA SER A 384 -8.08 26.59 -28.35
C SER A 384 -7.61 25.25 -28.93
N SER A 385 -6.85 25.26 -30.03
CA SER A 385 -6.36 24.05 -30.69
C SER A 385 -4.98 24.26 -31.32
N LYS A 386 -4.27 23.14 -31.54
CA LYS A 386 -2.96 23.11 -32.22
C LYS A 386 -3.02 23.79 -33.61
N TYR A 387 -4.15 23.65 -34.31
CA TYR A 387 -4.38 24.27 -35.62
C TYR A 387 -4.50 25.79 -35.54
N LYS A 388 -5.37 26.30 -34.65
CA LYS A 388 -5.54 27.75 -34.46
C LYS A 388 -4.25 28.42 -33.99
N LEU A 389 -3.48 27.75 -33.13
CA LEU A 389 -2.19 28.25 -32.69
C LEU A 389 -1.19 28.38 -33.86
N LYS A 390 -1.14 27.39 -34.77
CA LYS A 390 -0.32 27.50 -35.98
C LYS A 390 -0.77 28.67 -36.86
N GLN A 391 -2.07 28.90 -37.01
CA GLN A 391 -2.58 30.05 -37.77
C GLN A 391 -2.16 31.39 -37.16
N ILE A 392 -2.23 31.52 -35.83
CA ILE A 392 -1.80 32.74 -35.12
C ILE A 392 -0.29 32.95 -35.26
N HIS A 393 0.50 31.88 -35.18
CA HIS A 393 1.95 31.96 -35.42
C HIS A 393 2.28 32.33 -36.88
N SER A 394 1.60 31.74 -37.87
CA SER A 394 1.76 32.12 -39.29
C SER A 394 1.34 33.58 -39.52
N PHE A 395 0.30 34.04 -38.85
CA PHE A 395 -0.16 35.43 -38.90
C PHE A 395 0.91 36.39 -38.35
N SER A 396 1.55 36.07 -37.22
CA SER A 396 2.60 36.92 -36.64
C SER A 396 3.82 37.03 -37.57
N ILE A 397 4.23 35.91 -38.20
CA ILE A 397 5.33 35.89 -39.18
C ILE A 397 4.97 36.76 -40.40
N ARG A 398 3.78 36.57 -40.97
CA ARG A 398 3.33 37.30 -42.18
C ARG A 398 3.28 38.81 -41.97
N HIS A 399 3.01 39.27 -40.75
CA HIS A 399 2.92 40.70 -40.42
C HIS A 399 4.22 41.26 -39.80
N GLY A 400 5.33 40.52 -39.90
CA GLY A 400 6.65 41.01 -39.54
C GLY A 400 6.88 41.19 -38.04
N VAL A 401 6.17 40.45 -37.19
CA VAL A 401 6.47 40.38 -35.76
C VAL A 401 7.64 39.40 -35.56
N PRO A 402 8.80 39.85 -35.07
CA PRO A 402 9.99 39.02 -35.05
C PRO A 402 9.90 37.97 -33.93
N LEU A 403 10.30 36.73 -34.25
CA LEU A 403 10.26 35.59 -33.32
C LEU A 403 11.30 35.68 -32.20
N ASN A 404 12.28 36.57 -32.36
CA ASN A 404 13.21 36.93 -31.29
C ASN A 404 12.55 37.73 -30.15
N ASN A 405 11.31 38.19 -30.33
CA ASN A 405 10.61 38.96 -29.32
C ASN A 405 10.24 38.05 -28.12
N PRO A 406 10.76 38.32 -26.91
CA PRO A 406 10.56 37.47 -25.75
C PRO A 406 9.11 37.43 -25.27
N ASP A 407 8.34 38.50 -25.47
CA ASP A 407 6.93 38.55 -25.06
C ASP A 407 6.03 37.72 -25.96
N LEU A 408 6.24 37.72 -27.28
CA LEU A 408 5.51 36.81 -28.17
C LEU A 408 5.94 35.36 -27.92
N GLY A 409 7.26 35.11 -27.87
CA GLY A 409 7.85 33.79 -27.73
C GLY A 409 7.37 33.06 -26.48
N LYS A 410 7.37 33.72 -25.31
CA LYS A 410 6.92 33.11 -24.04
C LYS A 410 5.46 32.65 -24.09
N HIS A 411 4.56 33.45 -24.68
CA HIS A 411 3.14 33.12 -24.80
C HIS A 411 2.90 32.01 -25.82
N LEU A 412 3.65 32.01 -26.92
CA LEU A 412 3.55 30.98 -27.96
C LEU A 412 4.03 29.62 -27.43
N ILE A 413 5.18 29.57 -26.76
CA ILE A 413 5.73 28.35 -26.14
C ILE A 413 4.80 27.84 -25.05
N PHE A 414 4.34 28.71 -24.15
CA PHE A 414 3.39 28.34 -23.10
C PHE A 414 2.14 27.68 -23.67
N LYS A 415 1.59 28.23 -24.76
CA LYS A 415 0.40 27.68 -25.38
C LYS A 415 0.67 26.39 -26.17
N LEU A 416 1.85 26.24 -26.77
CA LEU A 416 2.28 24.98 -27.39
C LEU A 416 2.36 23.85 -26.36
N VAL A 417 3.02 24.11 -25.23
CA VAL A 417 3.16 23.13 -24.13
C VAL A 417 1.78 22.82 -23.53
N SER A 418 0.96 23.84 -23.25
CA SER A 418 -0.38 23.65 -22.67
C SER A 418 -1.34 22.86 -23.57
N LEU A 419 -1.12 22.87 -24.90
CA LEU A 419 -1.90 22.09 -25.87
C LEU A 419 -1.24 20.74 -26.20
N SER A 420 -0.18 20.35 -25.47
CA SER A 420 0.61 19.14 -25.71
C SER A 420 1.03 19.00 -27.18
N ALA A 421 1.49 20.11 -27.77
CA ALA A 421 2.04 20.11 -29.13
C ALA A 421 3.41 19.40 -29.16
N PRO A 422 3.86 18.92 -30.35
CA PRO A 422 5.19 18.31 -30.47
C PRO A 422 6.28 19.24 -29.97
N MET A 423 7.11 18.75 -29.03
CA MET A 423 8.15 19.57 -28.40
C MET A 423 9.22 20.06 -29.38
N SER A 424 9.44 19.36 -30.50
CA SER A 424 10.33 19.83 -31.58
C SER A 424 9.94 21.22 -32.10
N TYR A 425 8.65 21.51 -32.14
CA TYR A 425 8.18 22.82 -32.59
C TYR A 425 8.43 23.91 -31.55
N ALA A 426 8.16 23.63 -30.27
CA ALA A 426 8.46 24.55 -29.17
C ALA A 426 9.97 24.82 -29.06
N HIS A 427 10.78 23.78 -29.20
CA HIS A 427 12.25 23.86 -29.20
C HIS A 427 12.78 24.78 -30.31
N ASN A 428 12.30 24.62 -31.54
CA ASN A 428 12.71 25.48 -32.66
C ASN A 428 12.38 26.96 -32.44
N ILE A 429 11.26 27.27 -31.80
CA ILE A 429 10.89 28.65 -31.46
C ILE A 429 11.76 29.16 -30.31
N PHE A 430 12.04 28.33 -29.31
CA PHE A 430 12.82 28.69 -28.13
C PHE A 430 14.21 29.25 -28.49
N PHE A 431 14.95 28.59 -29.38
CA PHE A 431 16.29 29.06 -29.82
C PHE A 431 16.27 30.35 -30.65
N GLN A 432 15.10 30.79 -31.11
CA GLN A 432 14.97 32.05 -31.84
C GLN A 432 14.75 33.24 -30.89
N ILE A 433 14.34 33.01 -29.65
CA ILE A 433 14.03 34.04 -28.65
C ILE A 433 15.32 34.71 -28.17
N GLN A 434 15.35 36.04 -28.17
CA GLN A 434 16.46 36.79 -27.58
C GLN A 434 16.29 36.88 -26.06
N ASN A 435 17.31 36.46 -25.30
CA ASN A 435 17.36 36.50 -23.83
C ASN A 435 16.08 35.90 -23.17
N PRO A 436 15.80 34.61 -23.36
CA PRO A 436 14.64 33.96 -22.74
C PRO A 436 14.69 34.06 -21.21
N ASN A 437 13.59 34.49 -20.61
CA ASN A 437 13.46 34.63 -19.16
C ASN A 437 13.22 33.28 -18.46
N VAL A 438 13.36 33.26 -17.12
CA VAL A 438 13.18 32.06 -16.28
C VAL A 438 11.85 31.33 -16.58
N PHE A 439 10.75 32.07 -16.78
CA PHE A 439 9.45 31.49 -17.13
C PHE A 439 9.50 30.69 -18.43
N THR A 440 10.20 31.17 -19.46
CA THR A 440 10.31 30.50 -20.76
C THR A 440 11.14 29.21 -20.64
N TRP A 441 12.25 29.24 -19.89
CA TRP A 441 13.03 28.06 -19.55
C TRP A 441 12.20 27.02 -18.80
N ASN A 442 11.51 27.43 -17.72
CA ASN A 442 10.64 26.55 -16.95
C ASN A 442 9.51 25.93 -17.79
N THR A 443 8.98 26.69 -18.73
CA THR A 443 7.94 26.20 -19.65
C THR A 443 8.50 25.12 -20.58
N MET A 444 9.74 25.26 -21.08
CA MET A 444 10.40 24.23 -21.87
C MET A 444 10.69 22.97 -21.05
N ILE A 445 11.23 23.12 -19.83
CA ILE A 445 11.48 22.00 -18.91
C ILE A 445 10.16 21.26 -18.62
N ARG A 446 9.09 21.99 -18.32
CA ARG A 446 7.74 21.43 -18.14
C ARG A 446 7.27 20.66 -19.36
N GLY A 447 7.39 21.25 -20.55
CA GLY A 447 6.97 20.63 -21.80
C GLY A 447 7.69 19.31 -22.06
N TYR A 448 9.01 19.26 -21.82
CA TYR A 448 9.76 18.01 -21.92
C TYR A 448 9.40 17.00 -20.84
N ALA A 449 9.23 17.44 -19.59
CA ALA A 449 8.81 16.57 -18.48
C ALA A 449 7.43 15.92 -18.72
N GLU A 450 6.53 16.59 -19.44
CA GLU A 450 5.22 16.08 -19.84
C GLU A 450 5.26 15.27 -21.16
N SER A 451 6.33 15.40 -21.96
CA SER A 451 6.47 14.70 -23.25
C SER A 451 6.87 13.23 -23.09
N GLU A 452 6.74 12.43 -24.16
CA GLU A 452 7.17 11.03 -24.19
C GLU A 452 8.66 10.86 -23.90
N ASN A 453 9.51 11.75 -24.44
CA ASN A 453 10.95 11.76 -24.18
C ASN A 453 11.35 12.91 -23.23
N PRO A 454 11.47 12.65 -21.92
CA PRO A 454 11.85 13.66 -20.93
C PRO A 454 13.35 13.99 -20.90
N SER A 455 14.22 13.26 -21.62
CA SER A 455 15.69 13.49 -21.59
C SER A 455 16.09 14.95 -21.83
N PRO A 456 15.53 15.67 -22.82
CA PRO A 456 15.94 17.05 -23.09
C PRO A 456 15.61 18.04 -21.98
N ALA A 457 14.78 17.69 -20.99
CA ALA A 457 14.53 18.56 -19.84
C ALA A 457 15.81 18.83 -19.03
N ILE A 458 16.70 17.84 -18.95
CA ILE A 458 17.98 17.96 -18.24
C ILE A 458 18.93 18.88 -19.03
N ASP A 459 18.99 18.70 -20.36
CA ASP A 459 19.84 19.52 -21.24
C ASP A 459 19.42 20.99 -21.19
N ILE A 460 18.11 21.27 -21.27
CA ILE A 460 17.56 22.63 -21.15
C ILE A 460 17.90 23.26 -19.79
N HIS A 461 17.91 22.50 -18.69
CA HIS A 461 18.36 23.02 -17.40
C HIS A 461 19.86 23.34 -17.40
N GLN A 462 20.69 22.49 -17.97
CA GLN A 462 22.14 22.74 -18.08
C GLN A 462 22.42 24.00 -18.91
N GLU A 463 21.70 24.19 -20.02
CA GLU A 463 21.78 25.40 -20.85
C GLU A 463 21.29 26.65 -20.10
N MET A 464 20.21 26.56 -19.32
CA MET A 464 19.72 27.65 -18.47
C MET A 464 20.84 28.15 -17.53
N HIS A 465 21.54 27.22 -16.88
CA HIS A 465 22.67 27.54 -16.01
C HIS A 465 23.88 28.07 -16.80
N GLY A 466 24.16 27.52 -17.99
CA GLY A 466 25.22 28.02 -18.89
C GLY A 466 24.98 29.46 -19.34
N ASN A 467 23.73 29.87 -19.49
CA ASN A 467 23.31 31.25 -19.77
C ASN A 467 23.22 32.14 -18.52
N SER A 468 23.72 31.67 -17.37
CA SER A 468 23.69 32.40 -16.09
C SER A 468 22.28 32.81 -15.63
N ILE A 469 21.28 32.00 -15.99
CA ILE A 469 19.90 32.16 -15.50
C ILE A 469 19.73 31.23 -14.29
N GLU A 470 19.42 31.79 -13.12
CA GLU A 470 19.26 31.02 -11.90
C GLU A 470 17.93 30.24 -11.86
N PRO A 471 17.95 28.94 -11.50
CA PRO A 471 16.74 28.18 -11.23
C PRO A 471 15.91 28.78 -10.09
N ASP A 472 14.60 28.81 -10.28
CA ASP A 472 13.63 29.25 -9.28
C ASP A 472 12.86 28.06 -8.67
N THR A 473 11.90 28.40 -7.82
CA THR A 473 10.99 27.46 -7.17
C THR A 473 10.19 26.61 -8.17
N HIS A 474 9.93 27.11 -9.38
CA HIS A 474 9.17 26.39 -10.40
C HIS A 474 10.03 25.49 -11.30
N THR A 475 11.36 25.63 -11.25
CA THR A 475 12.27 24.85 -12.09
C THR A 475 12.34 23.39 -11.65
N TYR A 476 12.58 23.16 -10.35
CA TYR A 476 12.90 21.83 -9.82
C TYR A 476 11.75 20.81 -9.92
N PRO A 477 10.48 21.14 -9.69
CA PRO A 477 9.41 20.14 -9.76
C PRO A 477 9.27 19.50 -11.14
N PHE A 478 9.40 20.30 -12.21
CA PHE A 478 9.33 19.79 -13.58
C PHE A 478 10.58 18.98 -13.95
N LEU A 479 11.76 19.47 -13.57
CA LEU A 479 13.02 18.76 -13.80
C LEU A 479 13.07 17.42 -13.07
N LEU A 480 12.74 17.41 -11.78
CA LEU A 480 12.68 16.19 -10.97
C LEU A 480 11.61 15.24 -11.51
N LYS A 481 10.47 15.72 -12.00
CA LYS A 481 9.47 14.89 -12.70
C LYS A 481 10.06 14.24 -13.96
N ALA A 482 10.82 14.96 -14.77
CA ALA A 482 11.51 14.40 -15.93
C ALA A 482 12.51 13.32 -15.51
N ILE A 483 13.30 13.57 -14.46
CA ILE A 483 14.27 12.62 -13.89
C ILE A 483 13.59 11.36 -13.35
N ALA A 484 12.45 11.50 -12.65
CA ALA A 484 11.66 10.36 -12.18
C ALA A 484 11.21 9.48 -13.36
N LYS A 485 10.74 10.10 -14.45
CA LYS A 485 10.33 9.39 -15.68
C LYS A 485 11.49 8.71 -16.40
N LEU A 486 12.70 9.26 -16.30
CA LEU A 486 13.94 8.64 -16.81
C LEU A 486 14.51 7.58 -15.87
N MET A 487 14.01 7.48 -14.64
CA MET A 487 14.58 6.67 -13.56
C MET A 487 16.08 6.98 -13.31
N ALA A 488 16.49 8.23 -13.53
CA ALA A 488 17.89 8.65 -13.50
C ALA A 488 18.33 9.10 -12.11
N VAL A 489 18.48 8.14 -11.17
CA VAL A 489 18.76 8.45 -9.74
C VAL A 489 19.95 9.38 -9.53
N ARG A 490 21.04 9.20 -10.28
CA ARG A 490 22.26 10.01 -10.12
C ARG A 490 22.03 11.48 -10.49
N GLU A 491 21.23 11.74 -11.51
CA GLU A 491 20.83 13.11 -11.85
C GLU A 491 19.90 13.66 -10.76
N GLY A 492 18.98 12.85 -10.25
CA GLY A 492 18.12 13.20 -9.12
C GLY A 492 18.91 13.63 -7.88
N GLU A 493 19.98 12.91 -7.53
CA GLU A 493 20.88 13.23 -6.43
C GLU A 493 21.62 14.55 -6.65
N LYS A 494 22.13 14.79 -7.86
CA LYS A 494 22.78 16.07 -8.20
C LYS A 494 21.81 17.24 -8.04
N ILE A 495 20.60 17.12 -8.59
CA ILE A 495 19.58 18.17 -8.48
C ILE A 495 19.15 18.36 -7.03
N HIS A 496 19.03 17.28 -6.25
CA HIS A 496 18.75 17.37 -4.81
C HIS A 496 19.84 18.17 -4.07
N CYS A 497 21.13 17.93 -4.33
CA CYS A 497 22.20 18.74 -3.77
C CYS A 497 22.11 20.22 -4.20
N ILE A 498 21.74 20.50 -5.44
CA ILE A 498 21.54 21.88 -5.93
C ILE A 498 20.36 22.54 -5.23
N THR A 499 19.23 21.84 -5.02
CA THR A 499 18.08 22.39 -4.29
C THR A 499 18.43 22.75 -2.86
N LEU A 500 19.23 21.93 -2.18
CA LEU A 500 19.74 22.20 -0.84
C LEU A 500 20.67 23.43 -0.81
N ARG A 501 21.60 23.51 -1.76
CA ARG A 501 22.54 24.64 -1.87
C ARG A 501 21.81 25.96 -2.12
N ASN A 502 20.73 25.93 -2.89
CA ASN A 502 19.97 27.12 -3.24
C ASN A 502 18.87 27.46 -2.22
N GLY A 503 18.74 26.71 -1.12
CA GLY A 503 17.80 27.02 -0.03
C GLY A 503 16.34 26.65 -0.30
N PHE A 504 16.08 25.70 -1.20
CA PHE A 504 14.73 25.28 -1.59
C PHE A 504 14.26 23.98 -0.93
N GLU A 505 15.04 23.41 -0.02
CA GLU A 505 14.79 22.13 0.63
C GLU A 505 13.60 22.11 1.59
N SER A 506 13.21 23.28 2.10
CA SER A 506 12.06 23.44 3.01
C SER A 506 10.72 23.56 2.26
N LEU A 507 10.74 23.71 0.94
CA LEU A 507 9.54 23.90 0.14
C LEU A 507 8.79 22.58 -0.06
N SER A 508 7.54 22.53 0.39
CA SER A 508 6.72 21.31 0.42
C SER A 508 6.60 20.63 -0.95
N PHE A 509 6.45 21.39 -2.03
CA PHE A 509 6.35 20.84 -3.39
C PHE A 509 7.70 20.28 -3.91
N VAL A 510 8.84 20.85 -3.51
CA VAL A 510 10.18 20.29 -3.83
C VAL A 510 10.37 18.99 -3.06
N GLN A 511 10.09 18.98 -1.76
CA GLN A 511 10.16 17.79 -0.92
C GLN A 511 9.28 16.66 -1.45
N ASN A 512 8.01 16.94 -1.80
CA ASN A 512 7.09 15.99 -2.39
C ASN A 512 7.64 15.36 -3.69
N THR A 513 8.28 16.18 -4.53
CA THR A 513 8.84 15.71 -5.81
C THR A 513 10.12 14.91 -5.59
N LEU A 514 10.95 15.27 -4.60
CA LEU A 514 12.13 14.47 -4.20
C LEU A 514 11.73 13.09 -3.68
N VAL A 515 10.72 13.01 -2.80
CA VAL A 515 10.16 11.71 -2.34
C VAL A 515 9.71 10.88 -3.55
N HIS A 516 9.01 11.50 -4.51
CA HIS A 516 8.58 10.82 -5.74
C HIS A 516 9.75 10.31 -6.58
N VAL A 517 10.79 11.12 -6.81
CA VAL A 517 11.98 10.72 -7.59
C VAL A 517 12.67 9.52 -6.97
N TYR A 518 12.97 9.55 -5.67
CA TYR A 518 13.64 8.43 -5.01
C TYR A 518 12.78 7.16 -5.06
N GLY A 519 11.46 7.29 -4.85
CA GLY A 519 10.52 6.17 -4.97
C GLY A 519 10.50 5.58 -6.38
N ALA A 520 10.34 6.42 -7.40
CA ALA A 520 10.32 6.01 -8.80
C ALA A 520 11.65 5.39 -9.27
N CYS A 521 12.79 5.82 -8.71
CA CYS A 521 14.10 5.32 -9.09
C CYS A 521 14.55 4.06 -8.31
N GLY A 522 13.66 3.33 -7.64
CA GLY A 522 14.04 2.11 -6.92
C GLY A 522 14.54 2.30 -5.48
N HIS A 523 14.56 3.54 -4.98
CA HIS A 523 15.16 3.89 -3.68
C HIS A 523 14.07 4.24 -2.64
N ALA A 524 13.11 3.33 -2.45
CA ALA A 524 11.96 3.52 -1.54
C ALA A 524 12.39 3.91 -0.10
N GLU A 525 13.47 3.32 0.42
CA GLU A 525 13.98 3.64 1.76
C GLU A 525 14.50 5.08 1.85
N SER A 526 15.14 5.61 0.80
CA SER A 526 15.57 7.00 0.74
C SER A 526 14.37 7.95 0.63
N ALA A 527 13.35 7.58 -0.14
CA ALA A 527 12.09 8.31 -0.21
C ALA A 527 11.40 8.37 1.17
N TYR A 528 11.38 7.25 1.91
CA TYR A 528 10.83 7.19 3.26
C TYR A 528 11.60 8.07 4.24
N LYS A 529 12.94 8.07 4.21
CA LYS A 529 13.75 8.97 5.05
C LYS A 529 13.41 10.44 4.82
N LEU A 530 13.29 10.86 3.56
CA LEU A 530 12.87 12.22 3.24
C LEU A 530 11.47 12.53 3.77
N PHE A 531 10.54 11.60 3.58
CA PHE A 531 9.17 11.71 4.08
C PHE A 531 9.10 11.82 5.61
N GLU A 532 9.96 11.11 6.34
CA GLU A 532 10.05 11.21 7.80
C GLU A 532 10.54 12.58 8.26
N LEU A 533 11.47 13.19 7.52
CA LEU A 533 12.03 14.52 7.80
C LEU A 533 11.06 15.67 7.47
N MET A 534 9.96 15.41 6.76
CA MET A 534 8.97 16.45 6.42
C MET A 534 8.21 16.88 7.69
N PRO A 535 8.22 18.18 8.05
CA PRO A 535 7.51 18.67 9.23
C PRO A 535 5.98 18.57 9.08
N GLU A 536 5.47 18.80 7.87
CA GLU A 536 4.08 18.62 7.50
C GLU A 536 3.96 17.73 6.27
N ARG A 537 3.24 16.60 6.41
CA ARG A 537 3.07 15.61 5.34
C ARG A 537 1.73 15.83 4.64
N SER A 538 1.80 16.44 3.46
CA SER A 538 0.64 16.59 2.58
C SER A 538 0.14 15.23 2.07
N LEU A 539 -1.11 15.18 1.58
CA LEU A 539 -1.65 14.02 0.86
C LEU A 539 -0.74 13.57 -0.30
N VAL A 540 -0.11 14.53 -0.99
CA VAL A 540 0.85 14.25 -2.07
C VAL A 540 2.09 13.53 -1.54
N ALA A 541 2.61 13.92 -0.37
CA ALA A 541 3.75 13.23 0.26
C ALA A 541 3.41 11.77 0.58
N TRP A 542 2.22 11.53 1.16
CA TRP A 542 1.71 10.20 1.45
C TRP A 542 1.56 9.36 0.18
N ASN A 543 0.95 9.92 -0.86
CA ASN A 543 0.80 9.24 -2.14
C ASN A 543 2.17 8.90 -2.76
N SER A 544 3.13 9.83 -2.73
CA SER A 544 4.47 9.60 -3.26
C SER A 544 5.20 8.47 -2.55
N VAL A 545 5.17 8.42 -1.21
CA VAL A 545 5.86 7.36 -0.46
C VAL A 545 5.14 6.02 -0.58
N ILE A 546 3.81 5.98 -0.48
CA ILE A 546 3.01 4.76 -0.64
C ILE A 546 3.22 4.17 -2.05
N ASN A 547 3.10 4.99 -3.09
CA ASN A 547 3.38 4.56 -4.46
C ASN A 547 4.84 4.10 -4.61
N GLY A 548 5.78 4.80 -3.98
CA GLY A 548 7.19 4.43 -3.98
C GLY A 548 7.44 3.02 -3.43
N PHE A 549 6.78 2.58 -2.36
CA PHE A 549 6.88 1.20 -1.91
C PHE A 549 6.13 0.22 -2.82
N ALA A 550 4.94 0.61 -3.32
CA ALA A 550 4.13 -0.24 -4.18
C ALA A 550 4.85 -0.61 -5.49
N VAL A 551 5.40 0.37 -6.21
CA VAL A 551 6.10 0.13 -7.49
C VAL A 551 7.43 -0.60 -7.33
N ASN A 552 7.98 -0.64 -6.11
CA ASN A 552 9.21 -1.35 -5.78
C ASN A 552 8.98 -2.76 -5.23
N GLY A 553 7.76 -3.30 -5.36
CA GLY A 553 7.43 -4.67 -4.94
C GLY A 553 7.52 -4.86 -3.43
N ARG A 554 7.15 -3.83 -2.66
CA ARG A 554 7.12 -3.84 -1.18
C ARG A 554 5.68 -3.68 -0.68
N PRO A 555 4.81 -4.68 -0.91
CA PRO A 555 3.38 -4.52 -0.69
C PRO A 555 3.01 -4.49 0.80
N ASN A 556 3.73 -5.19 1.68
CA ASN A 556 3.48 -5.16 3.13
C ASN A 556 3.74 -3.78 3.74
N GLU A 557 4.82 -3.14 3.32
CA GLU A 557 5.17 -1.78 3.70
C GLU A 557 4.14 -0.79 3.16
N THR A 558 3.66 -1.00 1.92
CA THR A 558 2.57 -0.21 1.33
C THR A 558 1.29 -0.27 2.19
N LEU A 559 0.86 -1.47 2.62
CA LEU A 559 -0.29 -1.63 3.51
C LEU A 559 -0.08 -0.94 4.87
N THR A 560 1.13 -1.02 5.40
CA THR A 560 1.51 -0.38 6.68
C THR A 560 1.44 1.14 6.57
N LEU A 561 1.98 1.72 5.50
CA LEU A 561 1.93 3.15 5.25
C LEU A 561 0.49 3.64 5.03
N TYR A 562 -0.33 2.90 4.30
CA TYR A 562 -1.77 3.19 4.15
C TYR A 562 -2.49 3.21 5.51
N ARG A 563 -2.20 2.26 6.39
CA ARG A 563 -2.75 2.25 7.76
C ARG A 563 -2.28 3.48 8.54
N ASN A 564 -1.00 3.82 8.47
CA ASN A 564 -0.42 4.96 9.17
C ASN A 564 -1.01 6.29 8.71
N MET A 565 -1.25 6.46 7.40
CA MET A 565 -1.94 7.60 6.81
C MET A 565 -3.32 7.82 7.47
N GLY A 566 -4.10 6.75 7.60
CA GLY A 566 -5.41 6.79 8.28
C GLY A 566 -5.32 7.09 9.79
N LEU A 567 -4.29 6.60 10.48
CA LEU A 567 -4.04 6.91 11.90
C LEU A 567 -3.62 8.39 12.11
N GLU A 568 -2.96 8.98 11.13
CA GLU A 568 -2.62 10.41 11.14
C GLU A 568 -3.83 11.29 10.78
N GLY A 569 -4.89 10.73 10.21
CA GLY A 569 -6.15 11.40 9.90
C GLY A 569 -6.25 11.86 8.44
N VAL A 570 -5.26 11.53 7.61
CA VAL A 570 -5.25 11.88 6.19
C VAL A 570 -6.14 10.89 5.44
N GLN A 571 -7.10 11.40 4.68
CA GLN A 571 -8.02 10.56 3.90
C GLN A 571 -7.37 10.09 2.59
N PRO A 572 -7.47 8.80 2.24
CA PRO A 572 -6.95 8.29 0.99
C PRO A 572 -7.76 8.80 -0.20
N ASP A 573 -7.06 9.11 -1.30
CA ASP A 573 -7.65 9.51 -2.58
C ASP A 573 -7.51 8.40 -3.64
N GLY A 574 -7.88 8.69 -4.89
CA GLY A 574 -7.76 7.73 -5.98
C GLY A 574 -6.33 7.22 -6.21
N PHE A 575 -5.31 8.08 -6.03
CA PHE A 575 -3.90 7.67 -6.17
C PHE A 575 -3.47 6.74 -5.04
N THR A 576 -3.89 7.03 -3.81
CA THR A 576 -3.65 6.13 -2.68
C THR A 576 -4.28 4.75 -2.94
N LEU A 577 -5.51 4.73 -3.44
CA LEU A 577 -6.27 3.51 -3.65
C LEU A 577 -5.67 2.66 -4.78
N VAL A 578 -5.23 3.27 -5.89
CA VAL A 578 -4.52 2.52 -6.95
C VAL A 578 -3.25 1.85 -6.40
N SER A 579 -2.46 2.57 -5.60
CA SER A 579 -1.25 1.99 -4.98
C SER A 579 -1.58 0.85 -4.01
N LEU A 580 -2.67 1.01 -3.24
CA LEU A 580 -3.18 -0.03 -2.35
C LEU A 580 -3.66 -1.27 -3.12
N LEU A 581 -4.37 -1.08 -4.24
CA LEU A 581 -4.81 -2.18 -5.09
C LEU A 581 -3.64 -2.96 -5.65
N THR A 582 -2.58 -2.29 -6.12
CA THR A 582 -1.35 -2.95 -6.57
C THR A 582 -0.75 -3.83 -5.48
N ALA A 583 -0.63 -3.32 -4.24
CA ALA A 583 -0.13 -4.11 -3.13
C ALA A 583 -1.02 -5.31 -2.78
N CYS A 584 -2.35 -5.13 -2.83
CA CYS A 584 -3.30 -6.23 -2.62
C CYS A 584 -3.18 -7.29 -3.72
N ALA A 585 -3.00 -6.87 -4.97
CA ALA A 585 -2.82 -7.74 -6.12
C ALA A 585 -1.55 -8.58 -5.98
N GLU A 586 -0.45 -7.99 -5.51
CA GLU A 586 0.80 -8.71 -5.27
C GLU A 586 0.69 -9.74 -4.15
N LEU A 587 0.05 -9.38 -3.03
CA LEU A 587 -0.15 -10.25 -1.88
C LEU A 587 -1.28 -11.29 -2.06
N GLY A 588 -2.14 -11.11 -3.06
CA GLY A 588 -3.37 -11.90 -3.19
C GLY A 588 -4.44 -11.57 -2.15
N ALA A 589 -4.38 -10.39 -1.52
CA ALA A 589 -5.28 -9.95 -0.44
C ALA A 589 -6.65 -9.47 -0.97
N LEU A 590 -7.46 -10.42 -1.44
CA LEU A 590 -8.71 -10.15 -2.13
C LEU A 590 -9.75 -9.44 -1.25
N ALA A 591 -9.84 -9.78 0.04
CA ALA A 591 -10.84 -9.15 0.91
C ALA A 591 -10.54 -7.66 1.12
N LEU A 592 -9.27 -7.31 1.32
CA LEU A 592 -8.84 -5.92 1.41
C LEU A 592 -9.06 -5.17 0.08
N GLY A 593 -8.72 -5.79 -1.05
CA GLY A 593 -8.95 -5.25 -2.38
C GLY A 593 -10.44 -4.96 -2.66
N ARG A 594 -11.35 -5.86 -2.27
CA ARG A 594 -12.81 -5.63 -2.37
C ARG A 594 -13.28 -4.44 -1.53
N ARG A 595 -12.72 -4.25 -0.34
CA ARG A 595 -13.04 -3.10 0.51
C ARG A 595 -12.56 -1.80 -0.12
N ALA A 596 -11.35 -1.81 -0.71
CA ALA A 596 -10.84 -0.68 -1.46
C ALA A 596 -11.73 -0.38 -2.68
N HIS A 597 -12.17 -1.40 -3.43
CA HIS A 597 -13.12 -1.25 -4.54
C HIS A 597 -14.43 -0.57 -4.09
N VAL A 598 -15.07 -1.05 -3.02
CA VAL A 598 -16.29 -0.41 -2.47
C VAL A 598 -16.04 1.05 -2.06
N TYR A 599 -14.85 1.34 -1.52
CA TYR A 599 -14.48 2.72 -1.16
C TYR A 599 -14.27 3.60 -2.40
N MET A 600 -13.66 3.07 -3.47
CA MET A 600 -13.51 3.77 -4.76
C MET A 600 -14.86 4.11 -5.39
N LEU A 601 -15.85 3.20 -5.33
CA LEU A 601 -17.21 3.49 -5.78
C LEU A 601 -17.84 4.66 -5.02
N LYS A 602 -17.62 4.74 -3.70
CA LYS A 602 -18.12 5.85 -2.86
C LYS A 602 -17.45 7.19 -3.18
N LEU A 603 -16.24 7.18 -3.72
CA LEU A 603 -15.53 8.37 -4.18
C LEU A 603 -15.90 8.77 -5.62
N GLY A 604 -16.77 8.01 -6.31
CA GLY A 604 -17.12 8.27 -7.72
C GLY A 604 -15.96 7.99 -8.68
N LEU A 605 -15.08 7.05 -8.34
CA LEU A 605 -13.92 6.68 -9.18
C LEU A 605 -14.24 5.57 -10.20
N ASN A 606 -15.50 5.17 -10.33
CA ASN A 606 -15.95 4.12 -11.26
C ASN A 606 -15.71 4.48 -12.74
N GLU A 607 -15.85 5.75 -13.10
CA GLU A 607 -15.59 6.25 -14.47
C GLU A 607 -14.10 6.51 -14.73
N ASN A 608 -13.25 6.45 -13.70
CA ASN A 608 -11.83 6.70 -13.87
C ASN A 608 -11.14 5.46 -14.46
N LEU A 609 -10.73 5.55 -15.72
CA LEU A 609 -10.07 4.48 -16.47
C LEU A 609 -8.83 3.89 -15.77
N HIS A 610 -8.06 4.70 -15.04
CA HIS A 610 -6.84 4.21 -14.35
C HIS A 610 -7.22 3.39 -13.11
N ALA A 611 -8.21 3.86 -12.36
CA ALA A 611 -8.80 3.14 -11.24
C ALA A 611 -9.43 1.81 -11.68
N ALA A 612 -10.19 1.81 -12.78
CA ALA A 612 -10.78 0.60 -13.36
C ALA A 612 -9.71 -0.41 -13.79
N ASN A 613 -8.64 0.04 -14.46
CA ASN A 613 -7.53 -0.83 -14.85
C ASN A 613 -6.80 -1.44 -13.63
N ALA A 614 -6.65 -0.70 -12.53
CA ALA A 614 -6.08 -1.22 -11.28
C ALA A 614 -6.99 -2.28 -10.63
N LEU A 615 -8.32 -2.13 -10.74
CA LEU A 615 -9.29 -3.14 -10.30
C LEU A 615 -9.22 -4.41 -11.14
N LEU A 616 -9.06 -4.29 -12.46
CA LEU A 616 -8.82 -5.44 -13.34
C LEU A 616 -7.58 -6.24 -12.90
N ASP A 617 -6.46 -5.54 -12.70
CA ASP A 617 -5.21 -6.17 -12.27
C ASP A 617 -5.35 -6.84 -10.89
N LEU A 618 -6.00 -6.18 -9.93
CA LEU A 618 -6.33 -6.74 -8.63
C LEU A 618 -7.07 -8.07 -8.76
N TYR A 619 -8.24 -8.05 -9.41
CA TYR A 619 -9.09 -9.24 -9.45
C TYR A 619 -8.42 -10.38 -10.22
N ALA A 620 -7.72 -10.08 -11.31
CA ALA A 620 -6.93 -11.06 -12.06
C ALA A 620 -5.81 -11.68 -11.21
N LYS A 621 -5.01 -10.88 -10.51
CA LYS A 621 -3.89 -11.35 -9.66
C LYS A 621 -4.32 -11.89 -8.29
N CYS A 622 -5.59 -11.75 -7.92
CA CYS A 622 -6.20 -12.47 -6.81
C CYS A 622 -6.91 -13.76 -7.25
N GLY A 623 -6.80 -14.15 -8.52
CA GLY A 623 -7.42 -15.36 -9.05
C GLY A 623 -8.95 -15.30 -9.08
N ASN A 624 -9.54 -14.11 -9.16
CA ASN A 624 -10.98 -13.93 -9.33
C ASN A 624 -11.30 -13.31 -10.70
N ILE A 625 -11.06 -14.11 -11.74
CA ILE A 625 -11.17 -13.65 -13.13
C ILE A 625 -12.60 -13.24 -13.50
N ARG A 626 -13.62 -13.82 -12.86
CA ARG A 626 -15.03 -13.45 -13.09
C ARG A 626 -15.32 -12.02 -12.66
N GLU A 627 -14.79 -11.59 -11.51
CA GLU A 627 -14.94 -10.20 -11.08
C GLU A 627 -14.10 -9.24 -11.93
N ALA A 628 -12.93 -9.68 -12.42
CA ALA A 628 -12.18 -8.89 -13.40
C ALA A 628 -12.97 -8.68 -14.70
N GLN A 629 -13.62 -9.73 -15.22
CA GLN A 629 -14.49 -9.63 -16.40
C GLN A 629 -15.66 -8.67 -16.16
N LYS A 630 -16.33 -8.76 -15.00
CA LYS A 630 -17.42 -7.83 -14.66
C LYS A 630 -16.98 -6.38 -14.66
N VAL A 631 -15.84 -6.08 -14.01
CA VAL A 631 -15.28 -4.72 -14.03
C VAL A 631 -15.02 -4.28 -15.47
N PHE A 632 -14.48 -5.15 -16.32
CA PHE A 632 -14.23 -4.84 -17.72
C PHE A 632 -15.52 -4.59 -18.51
N ASP A 633 -16.56 -5.37 -18.26
CA ASP A 633 -17.86 -5.26 -18.94
C ASP A 633 -18.60 -3.98 -18.51
N GLU A 634 -18.43 -3.53 -17.27
CA GLU A 634 -19.01 -2.31 -16.70
C GLU A 634 -18.29 -1.01 -17.15
N MET A 635 -17.10 -1.11 -17.77
CA MET A 635 -16.38 0.06 -18.28
C MET A 635 -17.06 0.63 -19.53
N GLU A 636 -17.41 1.93 -19.48
CA GLU A 636 -17.92 2.67 -20.63
C GLU A 636 -16.83 2.85 -21.70
N ASP A 637 -15.67 3.37 -21.28
CA ASP A 637 -14.49 3.54 -22.12
C ASP A 637 -13.43 2.47 -21.82
N ARG A 638 -12.91 1.84 -22.86
CA ARG A 638 -11.84 0.83 -22.76
C ARG A 638 -10.63 1.24 -23.58
N SER A 639 -9.48 1.32 -22.92
CA SER A 639 -8.21 1.59 -23.58
C SER A 639 -7.47 0.30 -23.92
N VAL A 640 -6.44 0.38 -24.77
CA VAL A 640 -5.52 -0.74 -25.03
C VAL A 640 -4.98 -1.36 -23.72
N VAL A 641 -4.76 -0.53 -22.69
CA VAL A 641 -4.33 -0.99 -21.35
C VAL A 641 -5.40 -1.88 -20.71
N SER A 642 -6.68 -1.51 -20.79
CA SER A 642 -7.80 -2.28 -20.22
C SER A 642 -7.91 -3.68 -20.84
N TRP A 643 -7.87 -3.74 -22.16
CA TRP A 643 -7.87 -4.99 -22.94
C TRP A 643 -6.64 -5.85 -22.64
N THR A 644 -5.45 -5.21 -22.57
CA THR A 644 -4.19 -5.88 -22.27
C THR A 644 -4.19 -6.47 -20.87
N SER A 645 -4.63 -5.72 -19.85
CA SER A 645 -4.70 -6.18 -18.46
C SER A 645 -5.58 -7.42 -18.32
N LEU A 646 -6.75 -7.43 -18.95
CA LEU A 646 -7.63 -8.60 -18.90
C LEU A 646 -7.08 -9.78 -19.73
N THR A 647 -6.46 -9.53 -20.90
CA THR A 647 -5.82 -10.57 -21.72
C THR A 647 -4.72 -11.28 -20.93
N VAL A 648 -3.82 -10.51 -20.29
CA VAL A 648 -2.76 -11.05 -19.42
C VAL A 648 -3.37 -11.78 -18.22
N GLY A 649 -4.40 -11.20 -17.61
CA GLY A 649 -5.11 -11.80 -16.48
C GLY A 649 -5.69 -13.17 -16.82
N LEU A 650 -6.37 -13.31 -17.95
CA LEU A 650 -6.92 -14.57 -18.45
C LEU A 650 -5.81 -15.59 -18.72
N ALA A 651 -4.73 -15.18 -19.40
CA ALA A 651 -3.59 -16.03 -19.73
C ALA A 651 -2.95 -16.65 -18.48
N VAL A 652 -2.60 -15.83 -17.49
CA VAL A 652 -1.95 -16.28 -16.24
C VAL A 652 -2.91 -17.13 -15.39
N ASN A 653 -4.23 -16.98 -15.57
CA ASN A 653 -5.24 -17.79 -14.89
C ASN A 653 -5.57 -19.13 -15.59
N GLY A 654 -4.94 -19.41 -16.74
CA GLY A 654 -5.15 -20.64 -17.52
C GLY A 654 -6.31 -20.60 -18.51
N PHE A 655 -6.86 -19.41 -18.77
CA PHE A 655 -7.92 -19.17 -19.75
C PHE A 655 -7.32 -18.63 -21.06
N GLY A 656 -6.35 -19.37 -21.61
CA GLY A 656 -5.56 -18.88 -22.75
C GLY A 656 -6.36 -18.74 -24.04
N LYS A 657 -7.41 -19.56 -24.26
CA LYS A 657 -8.26 -19.41 -25.44
C LYS A 657 -9.09 -18.14 -25.37
N GLU A 658 -9.68 -17.89 -24.22
CA GLU A 658 -10.44 -16.68 -23.91
C GLU A 658 -9.55 -15.44 -24.01
N ALA A 659 -8.29 -15.52 -23.59
CA ALA A 659 -7.31 -14.45 -23.78
C ALA A 659 -7.06 -14.14 -25.27
N LEU A 660 -6.91 -15.17 -26.13
CA LEU A 660 -6.73 -14.98 -27.56
C LEU A 660 -7.98 -14.44 -28.26
N GLU A 661 -9.17 -14.84 -27.81
CA GLU A 661 -10.44 -14.28 -28.30
C GLU A 661 -10.56 -12.79 -27.95
N LEU A 662 -10.18 -12.42 -26.72
CA LEU A 662 -10.16 -11.03 -26.28
C LEU A 662 -9.15 -10.18 -27.08
N PHE A 663 -8.00 -10.73 -27.44
CA PHE A 663 -7.03 -10.08 -28.32
C PHE A 663 -7.61 -9.81 -29.72
N ARG A 664 -8.28 -10.80 -30.32
CA ARG A 664 -8.95 -10.63 -31.63
C ARG A 664 -10.05 -9.58 -31.57
N GLU A 665 -10.75 -9.50 -30.44
CA GLU A 665 -11.74 -8.43 -30.25
C GLU A 665 -11.09 -7.05 -30.15
N LEU A 666 -9.96 -6.91 -29.44
CA LEU A 666 -9.17 -5.68 -29.45
C LEU A 666 -8.81 -5.26 -30.89
N GLU A 667 -8.38 -6.19 -31.72
CA GLU A 667 -8.07 -5.93 -33.15
C GLU A 667 -9.33 -5.45 -33.90
N ARG A 668 -10.48 -6.11 -33.67
CA ARG A 668 -11.76 -5.75 -34.30
C ARG A 668 -12.26 -4.36 -33.91
N GLN A 669 -11.92 -3.88 -32.72
CA GLN A 669 -12.20 -2.52 -32.27
C GLN A 669 -11.28 -1.45 -32.90
N GLY A 670 -10.34 -1.85 -33.77
CA GLY A 670 -9.41 -0.94 -34.43
C GLY A 670 -8.34 -0.38 -33.50
N LEU A 671 -8.16 -0.98 -32.32
CA LEU A 671 -7.13 -0.61 -31.37
C LEU A 671 -5.81 -1.28 -31.73
N VAL A 672 -4.70 -0.53 -31.63
CA VAL A 672 -3.37 -1.05 -31.95
C VAL A 672 -2.77 -1.74 -30.71
N PRO A 673 -2.46 -3.05 -30.78
CA PRO A 673 -1.73 -3.75 -29.71
C PRO A 673 -0.38 -3.10 -29.40
N THR A 674 0.05 -3.20 -28.14
CA THR A 674 1.40 -2.78 -27.72
C THR A 674 2.30 -3.99 -27.50
N GLU A 675 3.57 -3.76 -27.19
CA GLU A 675 4.50 -4.82 -26.80
C GLU A 675 4.00 -5.62 -25.58
N ILE A 676 3.31 -4.95 -24.63
CA ILE A 676 2.80 -5.61 -23.43
C ILE A 676 1.62 -6.52 -23.79
N THR A 677 0.81 -6.13 -24.78
CA THR A 677 -0.29 -6.95 -25.30
C THR A 677 0.22 -8.28 -25.85
N PHE A 678 1.31 -8.25 -26.63
CA PHE A 678 1.91 -9.46 -27.19
C PHE A 678 2.56 -10.35 -26.13
N VAL A 679 3.12 -9.80 -25.05
CA VAL A 679 3.54 -10.61 -23.89
C VAL A 679 2.36 -11.41 -23.33
N GLY A 680 1.18 -10.79 -23.18
CA GLY A 680 -0.04 -11.48 -22.74
C GLY A 680 -0.49 -12.61 -23.68
N VAL A 681 -0.48 -12.35 -24.99
CA VAL A 681 -0.82 -13.33 -26.03
C VAL A 681 0.15 -14.51 -26.03
N LEU A 682 1.46 -14.25 -25.93
CA LEU A 682 2.48 -15.29 -25.87
C LEU A 682 2.42 -16.09 -24.56
N TYR A 683 2.07 -15.47 -23.43
CA TYR A 683 1.78 -16.19 -22.19
C TYR A 683 0.57 -17.12 -22.33
N ALA A 684 -0.50 -16.68 -23.00
CA ALA A 684 -1.66 -17.52 -23.26
C ALA A 684 -1.26 -18.76 -24.08
N CYS A 685 -0.43 -18.57 -25.11
CA CYS A 685 0.12 -19.67 -25.89
C CYS A 685 0.99 -20.60 -25.04
N SER A 686 1.91 -20.03 -24.25
CA SER A 686 2.82 -20.78 -23.37
C SER A 686 2.08 -21.64 -22.34
N HIS A 687 1.05 -21.09 -21.68
CA HIS A 687 0.34 -21.79 -20.60
C HIS A 687 -0.74 -22.78 -21.08
N CYS A 688 -1.05 -22.78 -22.39
CA CYS A 688 -1.99 -23.70 -23.02
C CYS A 688 -1.35 -24.62 -24.08
N GLY A 689 -0.04 -24.51 -24.29
CA GLY A 689 0.71 -25.40 -25.18
C GLY A 689 0.47 -25.17 -26.67
N MET A 690 0.10 -23.95 -27.04
CA MET A 690 -0.19 -23.56 -28.43
C MET A 690 1.11 -23.11 -29.12
N VAL A 691 1.98 -24.08 -29.42
CA VAL A 691 3.34 -23.80 -29.95
C VAL A 691 3.27 -23.09 -31.29
N ASP A 692 2.46 -23.59 -32.22
CA ASP A 692 2.37 -23.06 -33.57
C ASP A 692 1.74 -21.66 -33.59
N GLU A 693 0.67 -21.45 -32.81
CA GLU A 693 0.06 -20.13 -32.63
C GLU A 693 1.03 -19.15 -31.97
N GLY A 694 1.82 -19.60 -30.98
CA GLY A 694 2.83 -18.76 -30.33
C GLY A 694 3.87 -18.23 -31.32
N PHE A 695 4.36 -19.07 -32.23
CA PHE A 695 5.25 -18.63 -33.31
C PHE A 695 4.54 -17.74 -34.31
N ALA A 696 3.30 -18.05 -34.69
CA ALA A 696 2.52 -17.20 -35.59
C ALA A 696 2.36 -15.78 -35.01
N TYR A 697 1.95 -15.64 -33.75
CA TYR A 697 1.81 -14.33 -33.10
C TYR A 697 3.17 -13.62 -32.93
N PHE A 698 4.25 -14.34 -32.65
CA PHE A 698 5.59 -13.77 -32.55
C PHE A 698 6.07 -13.16 -33.88
N GLU A 699 5.76 -13.80 -35.01
CA GLU A 699 6.04 -13.27 -36.35
C GLU A 699 5.09 -12.10 -36.70
N ARG A 700 3.78 -12.24 -36.47
CA ARG A 700 2.80 -11.16 -36.72
C ARG A 700 3.15 -9.89 -35.97
N MET A 701 3.62 -9.99 -34.73
CA MET A 701 4.11 -8.85 -33.94
C MET A 701 5.17 -8.03 -34.69
N LYS A 702 6.11 -8.71 -35.37
CA LYS A 702 7.19 -8.07 -36.14
C LYS A 702 6.69 -7.53 -37.48
N GLU A 703 5.99 -8.38 -38.24
CA GLU A 703 5.68 -8.12 -39.65
C GLU A 703 4.46 -7.21 -39.82
N GLU A 704 3.39 -7.44 -39.06
CA GLU A 704 2.13 -6.70 -39.19
C GLU A 704 2.12 -5.44 -38.31
N PHE A 705 2.65 -5.53 -37.09
CA PHE A 705 2.59 -4.43 -36.12
C PHE A 705 3.89 -3.62 -36.00
N GLY A 706 4.99 -4.07 -36.63
CA GLY A 706 6.29 -3.39 -36.54
C GLY A 706 6.87 -3.33 -35.13
N ILE A 707 6.42 -4.21 -34.22
CA ILE A 707 6.86 -4.23 -32.83
C ILE A 707 8.16 -5.05 -32.74
N VAL A 708 9.22 -4.39 -32.29
CA VAL A 708 10.53 -5.05 -32.08
C VAL A 708 10.47 -5.95 -30.83
N PRO A 709 10.77 -7.25 -30.94
CA PRO A 709 10.73 -8.16 -29.80
C PRO A 709 11.74 -7.75 -28.72
N LYS A 710 11.23 -7.50 -27.51
CA LYS A 710 12.01 -7.30 -26.26
C LYS A 710 12.29 -8.63 -25.54
N ILE A 711 13.15 -8.58 -24.51
CA ILE A 711 13.60 -9.76 -23.73
C ILE A 711 12.44 -10.59 -23.17
N GLU A 712 11.32 -9.94 -22.82
CA GLU A 712 10.11 -10.55 -22.28
C GLU A 712 9.45 -11.48 -23.30
N HIS A 713 9.36 -11.07 -24.57
CA HIS A 713 8.76 -11.88 -25.64
C HIS A 713 9.59 -13.15 -25.90
N TYR A 714 10.92 -13.01 -25.95
CA TYR A 714 11.81 -14.17 -26.08
C TYR A 714 11.67 -15.10 -24.87
N GLY A 715 11.54 -14.53 -23.66
CA GLY A 715 11.25 -15.30 -22.44
C GLY A 715 9.97 -16.13 -22.56
N CYS A 716 8.89 -15.55 -23.07
CA CYS A 716 7.63 -16.29 -23.32
C CYS A 716 7.81 -17.42 -24.32
N MET A 717 8.58 -17.21 -25.40
CA MET A 717 8.84 -18.25 -26.42
C MET A 717 9.70 -19.39 -25.88
N VAL A 718 10.70 -19.10 -25.05
CA VAL A 718 11.53 -20.11 -24.38
C VAL A 718 10.71 -20.90 -23.36
N ASP A 719 9.82 -20.23 -22.61
CA ASP A 719 8.88 -20.89 -21.69
C ASP A 719 7.90 -21.80 -22.44
N LEU A 720 7.36 -21.34 -23.58
CA LEU A 720 6.47 -22.11 -24.45
C LEU A 720 7.14 -23.40 -24.95
N LEU A 721 8.34 -23.28 -25.53
CA LEU A 721 9.11 -24.44 -26.02
C LEU A 721 9.55 -25.35 -24.86
N GLY A 722 9.94 -24.76 -23.73
CA GLY A 722 10.34 -25.47 -22.54
C GLY A 722 9.22 -26.35 -22.00
N ARG A 723 8.00 -25.82 -21.86
CA ARG A 723 6.81 -26.56 -21.42
C ARG A 723 6.37 -27.64 -22.41
N ALA A 724 6.57 -27.40 -23.70
CA ALA A 724 6.27 -28.37 -24.75
C ALA A 724 7.29 -29.53 -24.81
N GLY A 725 8.32 -29.54 -23.95
CA GLY A 725 9.39 -30.54 -23.98
C GLY A 725 10.39 -30.36 -25.14
N LEU A 726 10.27 -29.29 -25.92
CA LEU A 726 11.14 -28.99 -27.07
C LEU A 726 12.42 -28.26 -26.61
N VAL A 727 13.09 -28.78 -25.58
CA VAL A 727 14.18 -28.10 -24.85
C VAL A 727 15.38 -27.78 -25.75
N LYS A 728 15.72 -28.66 -26.70
CA LYS A 728 16.79 -28.40 -27.67
C LYS A 728 16.46 -27.22 -28.58
N ARG A 729 15.22 -27.16 -29.11
CA ARG A 729 14.73 -26.04 -29.92
C ARG A 729 14.68 -24.75 -29.10
N ALA A 730 14.34 -24.84 -27.80
CA ALA A 730 14.40 -23.70 -26.89
C ALA A 730 15.83 -23.15 -26.76
N TYR A 731 16.83 -24.01 -26.61
CA TYR A 731 18.24 -23.60 -26.58
C TYR A 731 18.70 -22.96 -27.89
N GLU A 732 18.38 -23.58 -29.03
CA GLU A 732 18.68 -23.02 -30.36
C GLU A 732 18.03 -21.64 -30.54
N PHE A 733 16.80 -21.47 -30.07
CA PHE A 733 16.09 -20.20 -30.08
C PHE A 733 16.80 -19.14 -29.21
N VAL A 734 17.26 -19.50 -28.00
CA VAL A 734 18.06 -18.62 -27.14
C VAL A 734 19.35 -18.17 -27.84
N GLN A 735 20.00 -19.07 -28.58
CA GLN A 735 21.22 -18.74 -29.34
C GLN A 735 20.95 -17.81 -30.53
N SER A 736 19.75 -17.87 -31.11
CA SER A 736 19.35 -17.03 -32.25
C SER A 736 18.93 -15.61 -31.86
N MET A 737 18.81 -15.32 -30.57
CA MET A 737 18.34 -14.02 -30.08
C MET A 737 19.32 -12.90 -30.46
N PRO A 738 18.85 -11.75 -30.97
CA PRO A 738 19.69 -10.58 -31.22
C PRO A 738 20.06 -9.82 -29.92
N LEU A 739 19.45 -10.20 -28.80
CA LEU A 739 19.63 -9.60 -27.48
C LEU A 739 20.39 -10.56 -26.56
N GLN A 740 21.20 -10.00 -25.64
CA GLN A 740 21.85 -10.81 -24.60
C GLN A 740 20.81 -11.46 -23.68
N PRO A 741 20.77 -12.81 -23.57
CA PRO A 741 19.79 -13.47 -22.72
C PRO A 741 20.06 -13.21 -21.24
N ASN A 742 19.02 -12.80 -20.50
CA ASN A 742 19.12 -12.49 -19.08
C ASN A 742 18.98 -13.76 -18.19
N ALA A 743 19.12 -13.58 -16.88
CA ALA A 743 19.04 -14.68 -15.92
C ALA A 743 17.67 -15.39 -15.94
N VAL A 744 16.58 -14.69 -16.25
CA VAL A 744 15.24 -15.27 -16.31
C VAL A 744 15.16 -16.32 -17.43
N ILE A 745 15.63 -16.00 -18.64
CA ILE A 745 15.59 -16.92 -19.79
C ILE A 745 16.41 -18.19 -19.52
N TRP A 746 17.64 -18.04 -19.02
CA TRP A 746 18.49 -19.19 -18.70
C TRP A 746 17.90 -20.06 -17.59
N ARG A 747 17.22 -19.44 -16.61
CA ARG A 747 16.55 -20.15 -15.52
C ARG A 747 15.29 -20.87 -15.99
N THR A 748 14.54 -20.29 -16.92
CA THR A 748 13.42 -20.95 -17.61
C THR A 748 13.91 -22.18 -18.37
N LEU A 749 15.00 -22.05 -19.14
CA LEU A 749 15.60 -23.17 -19.85
C LEU A 749 16.14 -24.25 -18.90
N LEU A 750 16.81 -23.87 -17.81
CA LEU A 750 17.26 -24.82 -16.78
C LEU A 750 16.08 -25.55 -16.15
N GLY A 751 14.99 -24.85 -15.84
CA GLY A 751 13.76 -25.46 -15.34
C GLY A 751 13.19 -26.50 -16.31
N ALA A 752 13.12 -26.17 -17.60
CA ALA A 752 12.71 -27.11 -18.64
C ALA A 752 13.66 -28.32 -18.74
N CYS A 753 14.97 -28.10 -18.64
CA CYS A 753 15.96 -29.20 -18.61
C CYS A 753 15.74 -30.11 -17.40
N THR A 754 15.45 -29.57 -16.22
CA THR A 754 15.16 -30.33 -15.01
C THR A 754 13.88 -31.16 -15.15
N ILE A 755 12.83 -30.60 -15.77
CA ILE A 755 11.54 -31.28 -15.95
C ILE A 755 11.65 -32.41 -16.98
N HIS A 756 12.37 -32.17 -18.09
CA HIS A 756 12.44 -33.10 -19.23
C HIS A 756 13.71 -33.95 -19.28
N GLY A 757 14.62 -33.84 -18.29
CA GLY A 757 15.82 -34.69 -18.18
C GLY A 757 16.96 -34.34 -19.15
N HIS A 758 17.14 -33.06 -19.52
CA HIS A 758 18.22 -32.66 -20.44
C HIS A 758 19.47 -32.20 -19.69
N LEU A 759 20.24 -33.16 -19.18
CA LEU A 759 21.42 -32.93 -18.33
C LEU A 759 22.45 -31.96 -18.94
N ALA A 760 22.93 -32.24 -20.17
CA ALA A 760 23.98 -31.45 -20.81
C ALA A 760 23.58 -29.98 -21.03
N LEU A 761 22.33 -29.74 -21.47
CA LEU A 761 21.81 -28.39 -21.64
C LEU A 761 21.58 -27.69 -20.30
N GLY A 762 21.18 -28.43 -19.26
CA GLY A 762 21.05 -27.91 -17.90
C GLY A 762 22.38 -27.42 -17.33
N GLU A 763 23.48 -28.16 -17.54
CA GLU A 763 24.83 -27.73 -17.16
C GLU A 763 25.27 -26.46 -17.91
N VAL A 764 24.96 -26.35 -19.21
CA VAL A 764 25.22 -25.14 -20.01
C VAL A 764 24.43 -23.94 -19.47
N ALA A 765 23.12 -24.10 -19.25
CA ALA A 765 22.27 -23.04 -18.69
C ALA A 765 22.77 -22.60 -17.31
N ARG A 766 23.19 -23.54 -16.46
CA ARG A 766 23.78 -23.25 -15.15
C ARG A 766 25.06 -22.45 -15.24
N ALA A 767 25.95 -22.77 -16.19
CA ALA A 767 27.20 -22.05 -16.38
C ALA A 767 26.95 -20.58 -16.76
N GLN A 768 25.92 -20.30 -17.57
CA GLN A 768 25.50 -18.93 -17.88
C GLN A 768 24.92 -18.21 -16.64
N LEU A 769 24.04 -18.89 -15.89
CA LEU A 769 23.49 -18.35 -14.63
C LEU A 769 24.58 -18.03 -13.60
N GLN A 770 25.67 -18.80 -13.55
CA GLN A 770 26.78 -18.52 -12.64
C GLN A 770 27.47 -17.18 -12.93
N ARG A 771 27.50 -16.78 -14.21
CA ARG A 771 28.09 -15.50 -14.63
C ARG A 771 27.18 -14.32 -14.32
N LEU A 772 25.87 -14.52 -14.43
CA LEU A 772 24.86 -13.47 -14.22
C LEU A 772 24.49 -13.29 -12.75
N GLU A 773 24.16 -14.38 -12.06
CA GLU A 773 23.62 -14.39 -10.69
C GLU A 773 24.20 -15.57 -9.87
N PRO A 774 25.49 -15.51 -9.47
CA PRO A 774 26.20 -16.68 -8.91
C PRO A 774 25.59 -17.26 -7.64
N LYS A 775 24.92 -16.43 -6.83
CA LYS A 775 24.41 -16.77 -5.49
C LYS A 775 22.90 -17.07 -5.44
N HIS A 776 22.22 -17.18 -6.58
CA HIS A 776 20.78 -17.43 -6.58
C HIS A 776 20.47 -18.89 -6.19
N SER A 777 19.82 -19.08 -5.03
CA SER A 777 19.63 -20.42 -4.45
C SER A 777 18.74 -21.35 -5.29
N GLY A 778 17.80 -20.80 -6.06
CA GLY A 778 16.94 -21.58 -6.95
C GLY A 778 17.72 -22.36 -8.02
N ASP A 779 18.86 -21.84 -8.46
CA ASP A 779 19.62 -22.42 -9.58
C ASP A 779 20.37 -23.67 -9.13
N PHE A 780 20.89 -23.62 -7.90
CA PHE A 780 21.46 -24.79 -7.24
C PHE A 780 20.40 -25.85 -6.98
N VAL A 781 19.19 -25.46 -6.58
CA VAL A 781 18.10 -26.41 -6.35
C VAL A 781 17.69 -27.09 -7.67
N LEU A 782 17.51 -26.34 -8.76
CA LEU A 782 17.16 -26.90 -10.08
C LEU A 782 18.24 -27.86 -10.60
N LEU A 783 19.52 -27.49 -10.47
CA LEU A 783 20.64 -28.35 -10.86
C LEU A 783 20.75 -29.59 -9.97
N SER A 784 20.61 -29.43 -8.65
CA SER A 784 20.59 -30.55 -7.71
C SER A 784 19.45 -31.52 -8.04
N ASN A 785 18.28 -31.00 -8.41
CA ASN A 785 17.14 -31.82 -8.80
C ASN A 785 17.41 -32.57 -10.10
N LEU A 786 18.05 -31.92 -11.09
CA LEU A 786 18.45 -32.55 -12.35
C LEU A 786 19.49 -33.67 -12.15
N TYR A 787 20.47 -33.48 -11.26
CA TYR A 787 21.39 -34.58 -10.91
C TYR A 787 20.69 -35.71 -10.16
N ALA A 788 19.74 -35.38 -9.27
CA ALA A 788 18.99 -36.37 -8.53
C ALA A 788 18.08 -37.21 -9.43
N SER A 789 17.43 -36.62 -10.45
CA SER A 789 16.61 -37.36 -11.41
C SER A 789 17.43 -38.38 -12.22
N GLU A 790 18.69 -38.06 -12.51
CA GLU A 790 19.67 -38.95 -13.17
C GLU A 790 20.43 -39.87 -12.20
N ARG A 791 20.03 -39.93 -10.91
CA ARG A 791 20.67 -40.74 -9.84
C ARG A 791 22.17 -40.43 -9.62
N ARG A 792 22.62 -39.22 -9.97
CA ARG A 792 24.00 -38.74 -9.78
C ARG A 792 24.19 -38.14 -8.38
N TRP A 793 24.04 -38.94 -7.33
CA TRP A 793 24.13 -38.49 -5.93
C TRP A 793 25.46 -37.81 -5.53
N PRO A 794 26.64 -38.22 -6.04
CA PRO A 794 27.89 -37.50 -5.74
C PRO A 794 27.85 -36.03 -6.19
N ASP A 795 27.24 -35.77 -7.35
CA ASP A 795 27.08 -34.42 -7.88
C ASP A 795 26.07 -33.60 -7.06
N VAL A 796 24.97 -34.22 -6.60
CA VAL A 796 24.02 -33.62 -5.65
C VAL A 796 24.74 -33.18 -4.37
N GLN A 797 25.59 -34.04 -3.80
CA GLN A 797 26.38 -33.72 -2.62
C GLN A 797 27.37 -32.58 -2.90
N ASN A 798 27.98 -32.57 -4.08
CA ASN A 798 28.88 -31.49 -4.49
C ASN A 798 28.15 -30.15 -4.60
N VAL A 799 26.97 -30.11 -5.22
CA VAL A 799 26.13 -28.91 -5.30
C VAL A 799 25.77 -28.39 -3.90
N ARG A 800 25.35 -29.28 -2.99
CA ARG A 800 25.04 -28.91 -1.59
C ARG A 800 26.27 -28.38 -0.85
N ARG A 801 27.44 -28.98 -1.07
CA ARG A 801 28.71 -28.50 -0.51
C ARG A 801 29.06 -27.11 -1.02
N THR A 802 28.89 -26.86 -2.32
CA THR A 802 29.10 -25.52 -2.91
C THR A 802 28.15 -24.50 -2.30
N MET A 803 26.86 -24.84 -2.13
CA MET A 803 25.91 -23.95 -1.46
C MET A 803 26.35 -23.57 -0.04
N LEU A 804 26.85 -24.54 0.73
CA LEU A 804 27.36 -24.30 2.09
C LEU A 804 28.60 -23.40 2.07
N ASN A 805 29.57 -23.71 1.19
CA ASN A 805 30.82 -22.96 1.07
C ASN A 805 30.60 -21.50 0.62
N GLU A 806 29.62 -21.27 -0.25
CA GLU A 806 29.28 -19.94 -0.76
C GLU A 806 28.26 -19.19 0.13
N GLY A 807 27.79 -19.82 1.21
CA GLY A 807 26.81 -19.24 2.13
C GLY A 807 25.40 -19.09 1.55
N VAL A 808 25.08 -19.84 0.49
CA VAL A 808 23.79 -19.81 -0.20
C VAL A 808 22.75 -20.60 0.61
N ARG A 809 21.69 -19.93 1.05
CA ARG A 809 20.59 -20.56 1.80
C ARG A 809 19.39 -20.83 0.89
N LYS A 810 18.82 -22.02 1.01
CA LYS A 810 17.54 -22.36 0.39
C LYS A 810 16.42 -21.62 1.12
N PHE A 811 15.56 -20.92 0.38
CA PHE A 811 14.33 -20.36 0.94
C PHE A 811 13.30 -21.48 1.12
N PRO A 812 12.66 -21.59 2.30
CA PRO A 812 11.61 -22.58 2.52
C PRO A 812 10.39 -22.26 1.65
N GLY A 813 9.72 -23.32 1.19
CA GLY A 813 8.41 -23.19 0.56
C GLY A 813 7.36 -22.94 1.62
N HIS A 814 6.53 -21.92 1.43
CA HIS A 814 5.41 -21.61 2.31
C HIS A 814 4.15 -21.33 1.51
N SER A 815 3.01 -21.55 2.15
CA SER A 815 1.69 -21.26 1.58
C SER A 815 0.96 -20.26 2.45
N LEU A 816 0.36 -19.26 1.81
CA LEU A 816 -0.42 -18.20 2.44
C LEU A 816 -1.90 -18.38 2.12
N VAL A 817 -2.76 -18.16 3.12
CA VAL A 817 -4.22 -18.14 2.98
C VAL A 817 -4.82 -16.96 3.76
N GLU A 818 -5.91 -16.41 3.26
CA GLU A 818 -6.64 -15.32 3.90
C GLU A 818 -7.89 -15.85 4.62
N LEU A 819 -8.00 -15.61 5.94
CA LEU A 819 -9.19 -15.92 6.73
C LEU A 819 -9.50 -14.74 7.66
N GLY A 820 -10.74 -14.25 7.64
CA GLY A 820 -11.18 -13.18 8.55
C GLY A 820 -10.43 -11.84 8.40
N ASN A 821 -9.86 -11.55 7.22
CA ASN A 821 -8.94 -10.44 6.93
C ASN A 821 -7.54 -10.58 7.57
N CYS A 822 -7.15 -11.78 7.97
CA CYS A 822 -5.80 -12.10 8.44
C CYS A 822 -5.14 -13.05 7.44
N MET A 823 -3.86 -12.82 7.16
CA MET A 823 -3.04 -13.73 6.37
C MET A 823 -2.39 -14.75 7.30
N TYR A 824 -2.53 -16.03 6.97
CA TYR A 824 -1.92 -17.14 7.70
C TYR A 824 -0.85 -17.77 6.82
N GLU A 825 0.35 -17.94 7.36
CA GLU A 825 1.49 -18.58 6.70
C GLU A 825 1.67 -19.99 7.24
N PHE A 826 1.84 -20.94 6.33
CA PHE A 826 2.12 -22.34 6.65
C PHE A 826 3.43 -22.77 6.01
N VAL A 827 4.29 -23.36 6.83
CA VAL A 827 5.56 -23.97 6.43
C VAL A 827 5.54 -25.44 6.83
N MET A 828 6.11 -26.31 5.99
CA MET A 828 6.24 -27.73 6.32
C MET A 828 6.99 -27.91 7.64
N GLY A 829 6.42 -28.70 8.56
CA GLY A 829 7.01 -29.00 9.86
C GLY A 829 6.80 -27.94 10.94
N ASP A 830 6.21 -26.78 10.60
CA ASP A 830 5.78 -25.82 11.61
C ASP A 830 4.53 -26.32 12.35
N ARG A 831 4.58 -26.24 13.69
CA ARG A 831 3.49 -26.62 14.61
C ARG A 831 3.19 -25.52 15.62
N SER A 832 3.66 -24.30 15.37
CA SER A 832 3.42 -23.14 16.23
C SER A 832 1.98 -22.62 16.19
N HIS A 833 1.20 -23.01 15.18
CA HIS A 833 -0.19 -22.58 15.02
C HIS A 833 -1.09 -23.15 16.13
N THR A 834 -1.98 -22.33 16.68
CA THR A 834 -2.86 -22.71 17.80
C THR A 834 -3.77 -23.90 17.49
N GLN A 835 -4.25 -24.00 16.25
CA GLN A 835 -5.08 -25.11 15.75
C GLN A 835 -4.24 -26.25 15.12
N SER A 836 -2.95 -26.39 15.46
CA SER A 836 -2.08 -27.38 14.79
C SER A 836 -2.60 -28.81 14.91
N GLU A 837 -3.22 -29.22 16.03
CA GLU A 837 -3.75 -30.58 16.18
C GLU A 837 -4.90 -30.84 15.19
N ASP A 838 -5.87 -29.92 15.12
CA ASP A 838 -7.02 -30.00 14.22
C ASP A 838 -6.60 -30.03 12.75
N ILE A 839 -5.63 -29.19 12.36
CA ILE A 839 -5.12 -29.12 10.98
C ILE A 839 -4.52 -30.47 10.57
N TYR A 840 -3.72 -31.10 11.43
CA TYR A 840 -3.09 -32.38 11.12
C TYR A 840 -4.09 -33.54 11.16
N ALA A 841 -5.13 -33.47 12.01
CA ALA A 841 -6.24 -34.41 11.96
C ALA A 841 -7.01 -34.30 10.62
N MET A 842 -7.29 -33.09 10.15
CA MET A 842 -7.91 -32.86 8.85
C MET A 842 -7.02 -33.33 7.70
N LEU A 843 -5.70 -33.13 7.76
CA LEU A 843 -4.77 -33.68 6.76
C LEU A 843 -4.82 -35.21 6.68
N ALA A 844 -4.90 -35.89 7.82
CA ALA A 844 -5.05 -37.34 7.86
C ALA A 844 -6.36 -37.78 7.20
N GLU A 845 -7.46 -37.09 7.50
CA GLU A 845 -8.76 -37.37 6.89
C GLU A 845 -8.79 -37.09 5.39
N MET A 846 -8.23 -35.95 4.96
CA MET A 846 -8.03 -35.64 3.54
C MET A 846 -7.26 -36.76 2.85
N THR A 847 -6.13 -37.18 3.42
CA THR A 847 -5.29 -38.25 2.84
C THR A 847 -6.06 -39.57 2.71
N ARG A 848 -6.85 -39.93 3.73
CA ARG A 848 -7.70 -41.12 3.72
C ARG A 848 -8.74 -41.08 2.60
N LEU A 849 -9.46 -39.97 2.46
CA LEU A 849 -10.49 -39.79 1.43
C LEU A 849 -9.88 -39.76 0.03
N LEU A 850 -8.73 -39.12 -0.14
CA LEU A 850 -8.02 -39.10 -1.42
C LEU A 850 -7.61 -40.50 -1.87
N LYS A 851 -7.10 -41.34 -0.95
CA LYS A 851 -6.75 -42.74 -1.26
C LYS A 851 -7.98 -43.56 -1.72
N LEU A 852 -9.16 -43.30 -1.15
CA LEU A 852 -10.41 -43.94 -1.60
C LEU A 852 -10.82 -43.54 -3.02
N GLU A 853 -10.53 -42.31 -3.43
CA GLU A 853 -10.70 -41.84 -4.82
C GLU A 853 -9.57 -42.26 -5.76
N GLY A 854 -8.63 -43.11 -5.30
CA GLY A 854 -7.53 -43.64 -6.11
C GLY A 854 -6.28 -42.75 -6.16
N TYR A 855 -6.12 -41.81 -5.23
CA TYR A 855 -4.88 -41.04 -5.11
C TYR A 855 -3.70 -41.92 -4.70
N VAL A 856 -2.64 -41.90 -5.51
CA VAL A 856 -1.34 -42.51 -5.21
C VAL A 856 -0.28 -41.39 -5.17
N PRO A 857 0.46 -41.23 -4.06
CA PRO A 857 1.51 -40.22 -3.98
C PRO A 857 2.59 -40.45 -5.05
N HIS A 858 2.96 -39.39 -5.78
CA HIS A 858 4.02 -39.47 -6.78
C HIS A 858 5.40 -39.28 -6.13
N THR A 859 5.95 -40.36 -5.56
CA THR A 859 7.23 -40.35 -4.82
C THR A 859 8.43 -39.95 -5.68
N SER A 860 8.36 -40.09 -7.01
CA SER A 860 9.35 -39.58 -7.96
C SER A 860 9.59 -38.07 -7.85
N ASN A 861 8.64 -37.31 -7.30
CA ASN A 861 8.79 -35.88 -7.05
C ASN A 861 9.66 -35.57 -5.81
N VAL A 862 9.92 -36.56 -4.96
CA VAL A 862 10.81 -36.42 -3.80
C VAL A 862 12.22 -36.83 -4.20
N LEU A 863 12.99 -35.83 -4.60
CA LEU A 863 14.38 -35.98 -5.06
C LEU A 863 15.36 -36.05 -3.87
N ALA A 864 15.08 -36.97 -2.95
CA ALA A 864 15.91 -37.30 -1.80
C ALA A 864 16.20 -38.80 -1.78
N ASP A 865 17.43 -39.14 -1.38
CA ASP A 865 17.87 -40.53 -1.21
C ASP A 865 17.38 -41.02 0.17
N ILE A 866 16.08 -41.29 0.24
CA ILE A 866 15.34 -41.76 1.43
C ILE A 866 14.40 -42.89 1.04
N GLU A 867 13.90 -43.63 2.02
CA GLU A 867 12.96 -44.74 1.79
C GLU A 867 11.64 -44.25 1.19
N GLU A 868 10.96 -45.09 0.39
CA GLU A 868 9.73 -44.71 -0.31
C GLU A 868 8.61 -44.27 0.65
N GLU A 869 8.51 -44.90 1.82
CA GLU A 869 7.55 -44.55 2.88
C GLU A 869 7.80 -43.14 3.45
N GLU A 870 9.08 -42.75 3.57
CA GLU A 870 9.47 -41.40 3.99
C GLU A 870 9.17 -40.37 2.90
N LYS A 871 9.28 -40.74 1.62
CA LYS A 871 8.87 -39.87 0.49
C LYS A 871 7.37 -39.61 0.51
N GLU A 872 6.55 -40.64 0.70
CA GLU A 872 5.09 -40.48 0.83
C GLU A 872 4.71 -39.57 2.00
N THR A 873 5.39 -39.78 3.14
CA THR A 873 5.19 -38.98 4.34
C THR A 873 5.55 -37.51 4.07
N ALA A 874 6.67 -37.23 3.39
CA ALA A 874 7.07 -35.87 3.04
C ALA A 874 6.03 -35.17 2.15
N LEU A 875 5.49 -35.86 1.14
CA LEU A 875 4.47 -35.33 0.23
C LEU A 875 3.14 -34.98 0.94
N THR A 876 2.82 -35.69 2.01
CA THR A 876 1.59 -35.47 2.78
C THR A 876 1.59 -34.11 3.47
N TYR A 877 2.75 -33.65 3.94
CA TYR A 877 2.89 -32.43 4.75
C TYR A 877 3.37 -31.21 3.96
N HIS A 878 3.17 -31.18 2.65
CA HIS A 878 3.43 -29.99 1.86
C HIS A 878 2.53 -28.82 2.30
N SER A 879 3.09 -27.61 2.34
CA SER A 879 2.43 -26.43 2.90
C SER A 879 1.08 -26.10 2.24
N GLU A 880 0.91 -26.43 0.96
CA GLU A 880 -0.33 -26.27 0.22
C GLU A 880 -1.46 -27.10 0.83
N LYS A 881 -1.19 -28.37 1.14
CA LYS A 881 -2.17 -29.29 1.75
C LYS A 881 -2.50 -28.82 3.16
N ILE A 882 -1.50 -28.38 3.95
CA ILE A 882 -1.69 -27.83 5.30
C ILE A 882 -2.61 -26.61 5.26
N ALA A 883 -2.33 -25.68 4.35
CA ALA A 883 -3.12 -24.46 4.21
C ALA A 883 -4.57 -24.75 3.77
N ILE A 884 -4.78 -25.73 2.89
CA ILE A 884 -6.12 -26.18 2.49
C ILE A 884 -6.84 -26.85 3.66
N ALA A 885 -6.18 -27.71 4.42
CA ALA A 885 -6.75 -28.34 5.62
C ALA A 885 -7.24 -27.29 6.63
N PHE A 886 -6.40 -26.28 6.91
CA PHE A 886 -6.79 -25.14 7.75
C PHE A 886 -8.04 -24.42 7.22
N MET A 887 -8.11 -24.16 5.91
CA MET A 887 -9.27 -23.49 5.31
C MET A 887 -10.53 -24.36 5.29
N LEU A 888 -10.40 -25.69 5.15
CA LEU A 888 -11.54 -26.61 5.21
C LEU A 888 -12.17 -26.65 6.61
N ILE A 889 -11.37 -26.59 7.67
CA ILE A 889 -11.85 -26.56 9.06
C ILE A 889 -12.56 -25.24 9.37
N ASN A 890 -12.00 -24.12 8.87
CA ASN A 890 -12.41 -22.79 9.30
C ASN A 890 -13.38 -22.06 8.36
N THR A 891 -13.80 -22.68 7.25
CA THR A 891 -14.75 -22.06 6.30
C THR A 891 -15.98 -22.92 6.02
N PRO A 892 -17.18 -22.33 5.87
CA PRO A 892 -18.39 -23.06 5.50
C PRO A 892 -18.26 -23.76 4.14
N PRO A 893 -18.93 -24.92 3.94
CA PRO A 893 -19.03 -25.60 2.65
C PRO A 893 -19.35 -24.65 1.48
N GLY A 894 -18.77 -24.89 0.32
CA GLY A 894 -18.92 -24.05 -0.88
C GLY A 894 -18.07 -22.77 -0.91
N THR A 895 -17.38 -22.39 0.18
CA THR A 895 -16.47 -21.23 0.14
C THR A 895 -15.24 -21.54 -0.71
N THR A 896 -14.94 -20.72 -1.73
CA THR A 896 -13.72 -20.84 -2.54
C THR A 896 -12.47 -20.67 -1.68
N ILE A 897 -11.56 -21.65 -1.71
CA ILE A 897 -10.28 -21.60 -1.00
C ILE A 897 -9.23 -20.97 -1.91
N ARG A 898 -8.49 -19.97 -1.42
CA ARG A 898 -7.43 -19.29 -2.18
C ARG A 898 -6.10 -19.47 -1.48
N VAL A 899 -5.14 -20.10 -2.14
CA VAL A 899 -3.79 -20.36 -1.62
C VAL A 899 -2.77 -19.63 -2.49
N VAL A 900 -1.85 -18.90 -1.87
CA VAL A 900 -0.68 -18.32 -2.55
C VAL A 900 0.56 -19.10 -2.14
N LYS A 901 1.28 -19.64 -3.11
CA LYS A 901 2.52 -20.39 -2.94
C LYS A 901 3.70 -19.57 -3.48
N ASN A 902 4.76 -19.45 -2.68
CA ASN A 902 5.97 -18.73 -3.08
C ASN A 902 6.85 -19.49 -4.11
N LEU A 903 6.63 -20.79 -4.24
CA LEU A 903 7.29 -21.69 -5.19
C LEU A 903 6.29 -22.23 -6.22
N ARG A 904 6.78 -22.92 -7.24
CA ARG A 904 5.93 -23.69 -8.15
C ARG A 904 5.31 -24.88 -7.40
N VAL A 905 4.03 -25.14 -7.61
CA VAL A 905 3.34 -26.30 -7.02
C VAL A 905 3.96 -27.57 -7.60
N CYS A 906 4.17 -28.63 -6.81
CA CYS A 906 4.71 -29.89 -7.34
C CYS A 906 3.62 -30.76 -7.99
N ALA A 907 4.01 -31.72 -8.83
CA ALA A 907 3.06 -32.56 -9.57
C ALA A 907 2.13 -33.36 -8.65
N ASP A 908 2.67 -33.89 -7.55
CA ASP A 908 1.88 -34.55 -6.51
C ASP A 908 0.82 -33.62 -5.89
N CYS A 909 1.20 -32.42 -5.45
CA CYS A 909 0.26 -31.47 -4.86
C CYS A 909 -0.80 -31.04 -5.86
N HIS A 910 -0.45 -30.81 -7.12
CA HIS A 910 -1.41 -30.46 -8.16
C HIS A 910 -2.51 -31.54 -8.29
N ILE A 911 -2.13 -32.82 -8.30
CA ILE A 911 -3.08 -33.94 -8.38
C ILE A 911 -3.89 -34.10 -7.10
N ALA A 912 -3.24 -33.98 -5.94
CA ALA A 912 -3.95 -34.02 -4.66
C ALA A 912 -5.00 -32.91 -4.57
N ILE A 913 -4.64 -31.66 -4.90
CA ILE A 913 -5.56 -30.51 -4.81
C ILE A 913 -6.73 -30.65 -5.79
N LYS A 914 -6.47 -31.17 -6.99
CA LYS A 914 -7.51 -31.55 -7.94
C LYS A 914 -8.52 -32.51 -7.32
N LEU A 915 -8.06 -33.60 -6.71
CA LEU A 915 -8.95 -34.56 -6.05
C LEU A 915 -9.62 -33.98 -4.80
N ILE A 916 -8.93 -33.15 -4.02
CA ILE A 916 -9.51 -32.43 -2.87
C ILE A 916 -10.70 -31.57 -3.33
N SER A 917 -10.57 -30.87 -4.47
CA SER A 917 -11.65 -30.04 -5.02
C SER A 917 -12.92 -30.84 -5.32
N LYS A 918 -12.77 -32.10 -5.74
CA LYS A 918 -13.87 -33.04 -6.01
C LYS A 918 -14.46 -33.60 -4.72
N VAL A 919 -13.62 -34.16 -3.85
CA VAL A 919 -14.03 -34.86 -2.62
C VAL A 919 -14.77 -33.92 -1.66
N PHE A 920 -14.28 -32.69 -1.51
CA PHE A 920 -14.83 -31.73 -0.55
C PHE A 920 -15.81 -30.74 -1.18
N ASP A 921 -16.13 -30.89 -2.48
CA ASP A 921 -16.95 -29.96 -3.27
C ASP A 921 -16.56 -28.48 -3.04
N ARG A 922 -15.28 -28.19 -3.31
CA ARG A 922 -14.70 -26.86 -3.17
C ARG A 922 -14.02 -26.42 -4.44
N GLU A 923 -14.31 -25.19 -4.85
CA GLU A 923 -13.40 -24.47 -5.75
C GLU A 923 -12.14 -24.09 -4.98
N ILE A 924 -10.98 -24.50 -5.48
CA ILE A 924 -9.67 -24.18 -4.89
C ILE A 924 -8.86 -23.44 -5.95
N VAL A 925 -8.44 -22.22 -5.64
CA VAL A 925 -7.59 -21.41 -6.51
C VAL A 925 -6.20 -21.33 -5.88
N VAL A 926 -5.20 -21.84 -6.60
CA VAL A 926 -3.81 -21.80 -6.14
C VAL A 926 -3.01 -20.92 -7.07
N ARG A 927 -2.45 -19.84 -6.52
CA ARG A 927 -1.45 -19.01 -7.20
C ARG A 927 -0.08 -19.55 -6.87
N ASP A 928 0.68 -19.94 -7.88
CA ASP A 928 2.10 -20.24 -7.73
C ASP A 928 2.97 -19.12 -8.33
N ARG A 929 4.30 -19.29 -8.37
CA ARG A 929 5.21 -18.27 -8.92
C ARG A 929 4.99 -17.98 -10.40
N SER A 930 4.37 -18.90 -11.14
CA SER A 930 4.20 -18.86 -12.59
C SER A 930 2.79 -18.57 -13.06
N ARG A 931 1.75 -19.08 -12.37
CA ARG A 931 0.35 -19.00 -12.82
C ARG A 931 -0.64 -19.25 -11.70
N PHE A 932 -1.93 -19.13 -12.03
CA PHE A 932 -3.01 -19.69 -11.22
C PHE A 932 -3.43 -21.06 -11.75
N HIS A 933 -3.88 -21.87 -10.80
CA HIS A 933 -4.53 -23.14 -11.00
C HIS A 933 -5.91 -23.06 -10.36
N HIS A 934 -6.96 -23.14 -11.19
CA HIS A 934 -8.34 -23.16 -10.71
C HIS A 934 -8.82 -24.60 -10.70
N PHE A 935 -8.90 -25.18 -9.51
CA PHE A 935 -9.36 -26.54 -9.28
C PHE A 935 -10.85 -26.56 -8.99
N ARG A 936 -11.60 -27.32 -9.78
CA ARG A 936 -13.04 -27.51 -9.60
C ARG A 936 -13.43 -28.89 -10.10
N ASP A 937 -14.18 -29.62 -9.27
CA ASP A 937 -14.75 -30.92 -9.63
C ASP A 937 -13.72 -31.90 -10.25
N GLY A 938 -12.53 -31.98 -9.64
CA GLY A 938 -11.50 -32.89 -10.13
C GLY A 938 -10.83 -32.46 -11.43
N THR A 939 -10.99 -31.21 -11.86
CA THR A 939 -10.29 -30.63 -13.02
C THR A 939 -9.48 -29.40 -12.62
N CYS A 940 -8.52 -29.00 -13.46
CA CYS A 940 -7.75 -27.76 -13.28
C CYS A 940 -7.80 -26.92 -14.56
N SER A 941 -7.84 -25.58 -14.43
CA SER A 941 -7.79 -24.67 -15.59
C SER A 941 -6.56 -24.87 -16.49
N CYS A 942 -5.46 -25.43 -15.97
CA CYS A 942 -4.28 -25.74 -16.77
C CYS A 942 -4.42 -26.98 -17.67
N ARG A 943 -5.47 -27.81 -17.49
CA ARG A 943 -5.66 -29.07 -18.23
C ARG A 943 -4.46 -30.02 -18.16
N ASP A 944 -3.77 -30.01 -17.01
CA ASP A 944 -2.52 -30.75 -16.76
C ASP A 944 -1.34 -30.35 -17.65
N TYR A 945 -1.45 -29.22 -18.35
CA TYR A 945 -0.37 -28.59 -19.10
C TYR A 945 0.15 -27.38 -18.32
N TRP A 946 1.20 -27.57 -17.51
CA TRP A 946 1.73 -26.50 -16.66
C TRP A 946 3.20 -26.62 -16.34
#